data_AF-A0A2E7UX77-F1
#
_entry.id   AF-A0A2E7UX77-F1
#
_cell.length_a   1.000
_cell.length_b   1.000
_cell.length_c   1.000
_cell.angle_alpha   90.00
_cell.angle_beta   90.00
_cell.angle_gamma   90.00
#
_symmetry.space_group_name_H-M   'P 1'
#
loop_
_entity.id
_entity.type
_entity.pdbx_description
1 polymer ?
#
loop_
_entity_poly.entity_id
_entity_poly.type
_entity_poly.pdbx_seq_one_letter_code
_entity_poly.pdbx_strand_id
1 'polypeptide(L)'
;MIWRSAGEYRRGMHNPLLIASRVWCSTLAIMAMLSGCRSPEKPATASSTGIEEAFDEPELDADGDGFSVSEDCDDTDASVSPNGIEVCDGIDNDCDGVIDPDTAAGVRTWFIDADGDGYGNPAATFEACEPGESGVENALDCDDGDAATSPDGDEVCDGIDNDCDSLIDGEDDSVDPSSGALFYSDFDGDGYGDPEAPEFACERRAGLVDDATDCNDADPDIHPDAIEICDDLDNDCDGLTDDEDDNIDLSTVRAFYPDVDGDGYGVPTGAIQGCSLPTGYSAEATDCDDDNIAINPGATEVCDDLNVDEDCDGAIDDADPSVDPASGILFYVDGDGDGFGDRTDAGTVWCADPADGSVVDNTDCDDAAADINPDATEVCDLSDIDEDCDGTADDADTSVDPSGFSNWYTDSDSDGFGDRDVRPTAQCDAPSGAVLDRTDCDDGDSSINPDAIEICDDLDNDCDDLIDDDDDSLDATTATTWFEDGDSDGYGAAGTALELCAAPTGYVADDTDCDDEDADINPGEIEVCDDLDTDEDCSGTADDLDSGVDASTFTDWSPDTDSDGYGDATATLTAQCDAPTGSVDNAADCDDGEFDINPDATEACDSIDNDCDTLVDDDDPSLDPTTATEWAPDTDGDGFGDDASVVRACTSPSGYTDVLGDCDDGEFDINPDAQEVCDADDTDEDCDGLIDDADDSVDASTGSGSWYVDSDGDGYGDETASAELLCDTPTSGYVVDNTDCDDKDAEVNPGATEVCDLADNDCDPSTTADGTAYWVPDSGTPSDVTSTLGGSSAVSVTWSDDGALYLCAGVWSLNATVDGAILDVVGVGGSSAVTVNGRGGRLLDVENGADLSLNGFTLKNGYTSSTGAAVRVRGSSLVGDDLEITDHSAGDHGGALFVSNSAVELSNTIIDDNYSAGDGGGLYATGSSTVVLDTCTLEDNSASDGGAANINDASTLTMDNSTLTDNYASAYGGALRCQDGTSVSITSSDFSLNSSIDGGAVELFGSCTGTVESSTFSNNYASDDGGAIWAENTLDITGSTFTDNTASGQGGSVWSDDLLTVDTSSFTDGYSGDDGGAIRSKSTLTVSSSVFHSNQAADRGGAIDASEATTVSASTFTDNYADDAAAIDSNASLVINNSTFDSNSVGDKGGVLRLNYGASDSCEINGGSFTNNTARDGGVVYADFGSSSSILEVDSAVFTNNTAWSNGDTVRYKYGSSSNYTFTGTQSFTCQSSAGCY
;
A
#
# COMPACT_ATOMS: atom_id res chain seq x y z
N MET A 1 2.40 54.25 48.17
CA MET A 1 3.28 55.28 47.58
C MET A 1 3.93 54.64 46.36
N ILE A 2 3.72 55.16 45.15
CA ILE A 2 4.63 56.12 44.44
C ILE A 2 5.93 55.40 44.01
N TRP A 3 6.28 55.27 42.71
CA TRP A 3 5.71 55.85 41.47
C TRP A 3 6.22 55.10 40.20
N ARG A 4 5.37 55.00 39.15
CA ARG A 4 5.58 55.38 37.71
C ARG A 4 6.77 54.85 36.87
N SER A 5 6.68 54.65 35.54
CA SER A 5 5.54 54.77 34.58
C SER A 5 5.87 54.32 33.14
N ALA A 6 4.87 53.76 32.43
CA ALA A 6 4.52 53.86 30.99
C ALA A 6 5.56 53.49 29.89
N GLY A 7 5.17 52.91 28.74
CA GLY A 7 3.86 52.33 28.33
C GLY A 7 3.50 52.52 26.84
N GLU A 8 2.56 51.68 26.35
CA GLU A 8 1.87 51.71 25.02
C GLU A 8 2.79 51.49 23.77
N TYR A 9 2.46 50.63 22.80
CA TYR A 9 1.26 50.68 21.95
C TYR A 9 0.73 49.30 21.45
N ARG A 10 -0.58 49.06 21.67
CA ARG A 10 -1.59 48.42 20.78
C ARG A 10 -1.26 47.16 19.94
N ARG A 11 -1.87 46.02 20.32
CA ARG A 11 -2.59 45.14 19.36
C ARG A 11 -3.89 45.84 18.90
N GLY A 12 -4.45 45.42 17.76
CA GLY A 12 -5.69 45.98 17.20
C GLY A 12 -6.58 44.95 16.52
N MET A 13 -7.30 44.14 17.30
CA MET A 13 -8.33 43.23 16.78
C MET A 13 -9.39 43.99 15.96
N HIS A 14 -9.68 43.51 14.76
CA HIS A 14 -10.74 44.00 13.90
C HIS A 14 -11.83 42.94 13.74
N ASN A 15 -13.07 43.27 14.11
CA ASN A 15 -14.23 42.45 13.80
C ASN A 15 -14.58 42.53 12.31
N PRO A 16 -14.89 41.40 11.65
CA PRO A 16 -15.89 41.36 10.59
C PRO A 16 -17.26 41.73 11.17
N LEU A 17 -18.07 42.49 10.42
CA LEU A 17 -19.33 43.07 10.91
C LEU A 17 -20.51 42.60 10.06
N LEU A 18 -20.96 41.36 10.28
CA LEU A 18 -22.12 40.78 9.59
C LEU A 18 -23.40 41.58 9.85
N ILE A 19 -23.90 42.27 8.82
CA ILE A 19 -25.17 43.02 8.85
C ILE A 19 -26.21 42.28 8.01
N ALA A 20 -26.98 41.42 8.69
CA ALA A 20 -28.39 41.08 8.47
C ALA A 20 -28.92 41.00 7.00
N SER A 21 -29.71 39.97 6.66
CA SER A 21 -31.05 39.80 7.27
C SER A 21 -31.80 38.53 6.82
N ARG A 22 -32.36 37.73 7.76
CA ARG A 22 -33.83 37.67 8.08
C ARG A 22 -34.27 36.44 8.92
N VAL A 23 -34.44 36.68 10.23
CA VAL A 23 -35.61 36.30 11.08
C VAL A 23 -36.41 35.02 10.75
N TRP A 24 -36.51 34.05 11.68
CA TRP A 24 -37.72 33.72 12.47
C TRP A 24 -37.37 32.76 13.65
N CYS A 25 -38.28 32.60 14.63
CA CYS A 25 -38.07 31.90 15.92
C CYS A 25 -38.34 30.36 15.82
N SER A 26 -38.05 29.47 16.80
CA SER A 26 -38.14 29.61 18.27
C SER A 26 -37.46 28.47 19.08
N THR A 27 -37.18 28.72 20.38
CA THR A 27 -37.02 27.76 21.53
C THR A 27 -35.90 26.70 21.46
N LEU A 28 -34.90 26.65 22.38
CA LEU A 28 -34.90 26.31 23.84
C LEU A 28 -35.34 24.87 24.16
N ALA A 29 -34.66 24.07 25.01
CA ALA A 29 -33.47 24.32 25.87
C ALA A 29 -32.84 23.01 26.42
N ILE A 30 -31.78 23.13 27.26
CA ILE A 30 -31.18 22.12 28.18
C ILE A 30 -30.17 21.17 27.48
N MET A 31 -28.96 20.90 28.01
CA MET A 31 -28.13 21.59 29.03
C MET A 31 -26.64 21.24 28.82
N ALA A 32 -25.74 22.09 29.32
CA ALA A 32 -24.36 21.74 29.67
C ALA A 32 -23.97 22.52 30.95
N MET A 33 -23.08 21.97 31.79
CA MET A 33 -22.48 22.69 32.92
C MET A 33 -21.04 22.25 33.18
N LEU A 34 -20.13 23.22 33.26
CA LEU A 34 -18.75 23.10 33.72
C LEU A 34 -18.53 23.94 35.00
N SER A 35 -17.61 23.46 35.85
CA SER A 35 -16.78 24.13 36.90
C SER A 35 -17.23 25.47 37.57
N GLY A 36 -17.17 25.56 38.93
CA GLY A 36 -17.83 26.67 39.69
C GLY A 36 -17.13 27.42 40.86
N CYS A 37 -16.38 26.76 41.77
CA CYS A 37 -15.47 27.37 42.80
C CYS A 37 -16.01 28.23 44.01
N ARG A 38 -15.27 28.17 45.15
CA ARG A 38 -15.13 29.12 46.32
C ARG A 38 -15.84 28.90 47.70
N SER A 39 -15.13 29.30 48.77
CA SER A 39 -15.32 29.15 50.26
C SER A 39 -16.07 30.37 50.93
N PRO A 40 -16.13 30.67 52.29
CA PRO A 40 -15.34 30.23 53.50
C PRO A 40 -16.02 30.17 54.93
N GLU A 41 -15.20 29.98 56.01
CA GLU A 41 -15.33 30.40 57.48
C GLU A 41 -15.51 29.37 58.68
N LYS A 42 -15.65 29.82 59.95
CA LYS A 42 -15.09 29.29 61.26
C LYS A 42 -16.08 29.32 62.50
N PRO A 43 -15.78 29.01 63.83
CA PRO A 43 -14.93 28.02 64.59
C PRO A 43 -15.42 27.46 66.01
N ALA A 44 -14.71 26.46 66.63
CA ALA A 44 -14.27 26.31 68.09
C ALA A 44 -14.98 25.54 69.31
N THR A 45 -14.23 24.61 69.99
CA THR A 45 -13.92 24.38 71.49
C THR A 45 -14.66 23.45 72.57
N ALA A 46 -13.86 22.55 73.25
CA ALA A 46 -13.73 22.18 74.74
C ALA A 46 -14.55 21.07 75.54
N SER A 47 -14.11 20.63 76.78
CA SER A 47 -14.50 19.39 77.58
C SER A 47 -14.42 19.41 79.17
N SER A 48 -14.96 18.42 79.97
CA SER A 48 -14.65 18.02 81.44
C SER A 48 -15.64 17.01 82.22
N THR A 49 -15.65 16.84 83.60
CA THR A 49 -16.16 15.63 84.41
C THR A 49 -16.70 15.77 85.93
N GLY A 50 -17.79 15.06 86.43
CA GLY A 50 -18.20 14.69 87.89
C GLY A 50 -19.47 15.33 88.60
N ILE A 51 -20.16 15.04 89.78
CA ILE A 51 -20.46 14.02 90.91
C ILE A 51 -21.54 14.64 91.95
N GLU A 52 -22.29 14.22 93.05
CA GLU A 52 -22.73 13.16 94.09
C GLU A 52 -24.04 13.72 94.88
N GLU A 53 -24.86 13.34 95.94
CA GLU A 53 -25.35 12.32 97.01
C GLU A 53 -26.56 13.01 97.86
N ALA A 54 -27.44 12.64 98.87
CA ALA A 54 -28.21 11.56 99.64
C ALA A 54 -29.15 12.25 100.78
N PHE A 55 -30.17 11.88 101.65
CA PHE A 55 -31.20 10.87 102.19
C PHE A 55 -32.32 11.69 103.04
N ASP A 56 -33.40 11.41 103.87
CA ASP A 56 -34.25 10.42 104.70
C ASP A 56 -35.70 11.10 105.03
N GLU A 57 -36.79 10.84 105.85
CA GLU A 57 -37.38 10.04 107.02
C GLU A 57 -39.01 10.16 107.10
N PRO A 58 -39.87 9.45 107.96
CA PRO A 58 -41.40 9.29 107.84
C PRO A 58 -42.44 9.67 109.02
N GLU A 59 -43.82 9.51 108.89
CA GLU A 59 -44.99 9.89 109.84
C GLU A 59 -46.28 8.94 110.10
N LEU A 60 -47.60 9.31 109.85
CA LEU A 60 -48.92 8.78 110.43
C LEU A 60 -50.24 8.96 109.54
N ASP A 61 -51.29 8.11 109.68
CA ASP A 61 -52.69 8.13 109.07
C ASP A 61 -53.22 9.50 108.55
N ALA A 62 -53.50 9.62 107.24
CA ALA A 62 -53.55 10.93 106.57
C ALA A 62 -54.80 11.32 105.73
N ASP A 63 -55.37 10.47 104.85
CA ASP A 63 -56.28 10.96 103.79
C ASP A 63 -57.79 10.97 104.18
N GLY A 64 -58.27 9.92 104.83
CA GLY A 64 -59.66 9.75 105.29
C GLY A 64 -60.61 8.98 104.36
N ASP A 65 -60.14 8.10 103.46
CA ASP A 65 -60.97 7.20 102.66
C ASP A 65 -61.86 6.28 103.56
N GLY A 66 -61.25 5.70 104.59
CA GLY A 66 -61.85 4.70 105.48
C GLY A 66 -60.87 3.71 106.13
N PHE A 67 -59.66 3.55 105.57
CA PHE A 67 -58.58 2.68 106.05
C PHE A 67 -57.53 3.50 106.83
N SER A 68 -56.27 3.05 106.82
CA SER A 68 -55.11 3.69 107.46
C SER A 68 -53.82 3.00 107.00
N VAL A 69 -52.64 3.60 107.16
CA VAL A 69 -51.28 3.14 106.78
C VAL A 69 -50.84 1.70 107.16
N SER A 70 -51.70 0.89 107.79
CA SER A 70 -51.50 -0.56 108.01
C SER A 70 -52.50 -1.47 107.28
N GLU A 71 -53.48 -0.90 106.58
CA GLU A 71 -54.56 -1.57 105.83
C GLU A 71 -54.83 -0.88 104.47
N ASP A 72 -54.17 0.25 104.19
CA ASP A 72 -54.14 0.99 102.92
C ASP A 72 -52.73 0.88 102.28
N CYS A 73 -52.66 0.87 100.95
CA CYS A 73 -51.41 0.82 100.19
C CYS A 73 -50.90 2.20 99.70
N ASP A 74 -51.76 3.23 99.59
CA ASP A 74 -51.36 4.64 99.64
C ASP A 74 -52.36 5.47 100.47
N ASP A 75 -52.10 5.50 101.77
CA ASP A 75 -52.76 6.28 102.84
C ASP A 75 -52.80 7.81 102.59
N THR A 76 -52.47 8.29 101.39
CA THR A 76 -52.58 9.67 100.92
C THR A 76 -53.50 9.89 99.69
N ASP A 77 -54.00 8.85 99.01
CA ASP A 77 -54.89 8.97 97.84
C ASP A 77 -56.08 7.97 97.83
N ALA A 78 -57.27 8.42 98.27
CA ALA A 78 -58.56 7.71 98.22
C ALA A 78 -59.05 7.14 96.87
N SER A 79 -58.24 7.10 95.81
CA SER A 79 -58.49 6.27 94.63
C SER A 79 -57.77 4.93 94.67
N VAL A 80 -56.64 4.84 95.39
CA VAL A 80 -55.90 3.63 95.73
C VAL A 80 -56.42 3.14 97.09
N SER A 81 -57.13 2.01 97.13
CA SER A 81 -57.73 1.49 98.38
C SER A 81 -58.26 0.07 98.18
N PRO A 82 -58.55 -0.71 99.24
CA PRO A 82 -59.21 -2.03 99.18
C PRO A 82 -60.59 -2.13 98.48
N ASN A 83 -61.03 -1.14 97.70
CA ASN A 83 -62.21 -1.13 96.84
C ASN A 83 -61.99 -0.35 95.51
N GLY A 84 -60.73 -0.23 95.05
CA GLY A 84 -60.36 0.40 93.78
C GLY A 84 -60.85 -0.35 92.52
N ILE A 85 -60.34 0.04 91.35
CA ILE A 85 -60.55 -0.65 90.07
C ILE A 85 -59.28 -0.49 89.23
N GLU A 86 -58.64 -1.61 88.88
CA GLU A 86 -57.40 -1.64 88.08
C GLU A 86 -57.51 -0.98 86.69
N VAL A 87 -56.52 -0.16 86.36
CA VAL A 87 -56.32 0.59 85.10
C VAL A 87 -54.82 0.54 84.78
N CYS A 88 -54.42 0.17 83.55
CA CYS A 88 -53.00 0.02 83.16
C CYS A 88 -52.16 1.31 83.44
N ASP A 89 -51.64 1.48 84.66
CA ASP A 89 -50.91 2.67 85.12
C ASP A 89 -49.76 2.39 86.11
N GLY A 90 -49.51 1.12 86.44
CA GLY A 90 -48.40 0.65 87.27
C GLY A 90 -48.68 0.62 88.77
N ILE A 91 -49.93 0.82 89.20
CA ILE A 91 -50.33 0.89 90.61
C ILE A 91 -51.39 -0.18 90.92
N ASP A 92 -51.22 -0.88 92.05
CA ASP A 92 -52.20 -1.81 92.66
C ASP A 92 -53.38 -0.98 93.19
N ASN A 93 -54.34 -0.63 92.31
CA ASN A 93 -55.37 0.36 92.64
C ASN A 93 -56.35 -0.18 93.68
N ASP A 94 -56.62 -1.49 93.70
CA ASP A 94 -57.50 -2.16 94.66
C ASP A 94 -56.80 -2.83 95.87
N CYS A 95 -55.47 -2.64 95.99
CA CYS A 95 -54.60 -3.10 97.08
C CYS A 95 -54.69 -4.62 97.40
N ASP A 96 -55.07 -5.49 96.45
CA ASP A 96 -55.10 -6.96 96.64
C ASP A 96 -53.73 -7.64 96.44
N GLY A 97 -52.79 -6.94 95.79
CA GLY A 97 -51.44 -7.40 95.50
C GLY A 97 -51.18 -7.75 94.03
N VAL A 98 -52.10 -7.41 93.11
CA VAL A 98 -51.99 -7.68 91.66
C VAL A 98 -52.12 -6.38 90.86
N ILE A 99 -50.99 -5.72 90.62
CA ILE A 99 -50.86 -4.58 89.69
C ILE A 99 -51.23 -5.04 88.27
N ASP A 100 -52.04 -4.23 87.57
CA ASP A 100 -52.28 -4.30 86.11
C ASP A 100 -52.52 -5.71 85.51
N PRO A 101 -53.55 -6.46 85.94
CA PRO A 101 -53.93 -7.71 85.28
C PRO A 101 -54.46 -7.45 83.85
N ASP A 102 -54.39 -8.46 82.96
CA ASP A 102 -54.85 -8.39 81.55
C ASP A 102 -56.34 -8.01 81.33
N THR A 103 -57.11 -7.85 82.42
CA THR A 103 -58.50 -7.37 82.42
C THR A 103 -58.64 -5.90 82.84
N ALA A 104 -57.54 -5.20 83.11
CA ALA A 104 -57.52 -3.78 83.46
C ALA A 104 -57.95 -2.89 82.28
N ALA A 105 -58.43 -1.68 82.58
CA ALA A 105 -58.92 -0.77 81.56
C ALA A 105 -57.78 -0.01 80.85
N GLY A 106 -57.22 -0.54 79.77
CA GLY A 106 -56.23 0.19 78.97
C GLY A 106 -55.41 -0.59 77.93
N VAL A 107 -55.60 -1.90 77.81
CA VAL A 107 -54.79 -2.80 76.98
C VAL A 107 -54.63 -2.36 75.52
N ARG A 108 -53.45 -2.62 74.94
CA ARG A 108 -53.08 -2.42 73.52
C ARG A 108 -53.11 -3.75 72.77
N THR A 109 -53.10 -3.68 71.43
CA THR A 109 -52.83 -4.82 70.55
C THR A 109 -51.35 -4.86 70.19
N TRP A 110 -50.76 -6.06 70.17
CA TRP A 110 -49.37 -6.32 69.78
C TRP A 110 -49.33 -7.40 68.71
N PHE A 111 -48.34 -7.34 67.81
CA PHE A 111 -48.07 -8.36 66.79
C PHE A 111 -47.07 -9.38 67.35
N ILE A 112 -47.20 -10.65 66.96
CA ILE A 112 -46.21 -11.67 67.33
C ILE A 112 -45.02 -11.51 66.40
N ASP A 113 -43.85 -11.50 67.03
CA ASP A 113 -42.49 -11.57 66.49
C ASP A 113 -41.99 -12.99 66.84
N ALA A 114 -41.71 -13.82 65.83
CA ALA A 114 -41.43 -15.25 66.01
C ALA A 114 -39.96 -15.66 65.87
N ASP A 115 -39.15 -14.91 65.13
CA ASP A 115 -37.71 -15.15 64.93
C ASP A 115 -36.81 -14.20 65.75
N GLY A 116 -37.27 -12.98 66.06
CA GLY A 116 -36.64 -12.01 66.95
C GLY A 116 -36.07 -10.76 66.29
N ASP A 117 -36.43 -10.42 65.05
CA ASP A 117 -35.87 -9.27 64.31
C ASP A 117 -36.40 -7.89 64.80
N GLY A 118 -37.64 -7.84 65.30
CA GLY A 118 -38.32 -6.63 65.79
C GLY A 118 -39.49 -6.12 64.92
N TYR A 119 -39.69 -6.75 63.76
CA TYR A 119 -40.93 -6.75 62.99
C TYR A 119 -41.79 -7.95 63.46
N GLY A 120 -42.84 -8.31 62.73
CA GLY A 120 -43.74 -9.37 63.16
C GLY A 120 -45.05 -9.45 62.38
N ASN A 121 -45.70 -10.61 62.46
CA ASN A 121 -46.72 -11.01 61.50
C ASN A 121 -48.04 -10.21 61.63
N PRO A 122 -48.50 -9.49 60.58
CA PRO A 122 -49.77 -8.77 60.60
C PRO A 122 -51.01 -9.66 60.78
N ALA A 123 -50.90 -10.99 60.63
CA ALA A 123 -51.97 -11.95 60.90
C ALA A 123 -51.97 -12.54 62.32
N ALA A 124 -50.92 -12.35 63.12
CA ALA A 124 -50.77 -12.93 64.46
C ALA A 124 -50.72 -11.84 65.54
N THR A 125 -51.77 -11.74 66.37
CA THR A 125 -51.92 -10.64 67.35
C THR A 125 -52.54 -11.07 68.68
N PHE A 126 -52.27 -10.30 69.73
CA PHE A 126 -52.88 -10.43 71.07
C PHE A 126 -53.10 -9.06 71.74
N GLU A 127 -53.88 -9.00 72.81
CA GLU A 127 -54.15 -7.78 73.58
C GLU A 127 -53.65 -7.88 75.03
N ALA A 128 -52.87 -6.90 75.49
CA ALA A 128 -52.29 -6.81 76.85
C ALA A 128 -51.90 -5.36 77.22
N CYS A 129 -51.65 -5.04 78.51
CA CYS A 129 -51.15 -3.70 78.90
C CYS A 129 -49.72 -3.46 78.35
N GLU A 130 -48.88 -4.51 78.37
CA GLU A 130 -47.46 -4.54 77.99
C GLU A 130 -47.21 -5.71 77.00
N PRO A 131 -46.15 -5.69 76.17
CA PRO A 131 -45.96 -6.67 75.09
C PRO A 131 -45.61 -8.09 75.54
N GLY A 132 -44.99 -8.26 76.72
CA GLY A 132 -44.38 -9.55 77.09
C GLY A 132 -43.06 -9.81 76.35
N GLU A 133 -42.72 -11.09 76.12
CA GLU A 133 -41.42 -11.52 75.56
C GLU A 133 -41.45 -11.80 74.04
N SER A 134 -42.57 -11.56 73.34
CA SER A 134 -42.76 -11.86 71.91
C SER A 134 -43.86 -10.97 71.29
N GLY A 135 -43.68 -9.66 71.40
CA GLY A 135 -44.74 -8.68 71.09
C GLY A 135 -44.18 -7.33 70.61
N VAL A 136 -44.46 -6.96 69.37
CA VAL A 136 -43.97 -5.72 68.75
C VAL A 136 -45.11 -4.78 68.31
N GLU A 137 -44.79 -3.50 68.05
CA GLU A 137 -45.75 -2.53 67.46
C GLU A 137 -45.71 -2.50 65.92
N ASN A 138 -44.68 -3.05 65.28
CA ASN A 138 -44.56 -3.09 63.81
C ASN A 138 -45.19 -4.36 63.21
N ALA A 139 -45.56 -4.32 61.93
CA ALA A 139 -46.45 -5.30 61.30
C ALA A 139 -46.20 -5.46 59.79
N LEU A 140 -44.95 -5.32 59.35
CA LEU A 140 -44.53 -5.22 57.94
C LEU A 140 -43.60 -6.35 57.49
N ASP A 141 -43.39 -7.33 58.34
CA ASP A 141 -42.68 -8.58 58.07
C ASP A 141 -43.46 -9.44 57.06
N CYS A 142 -42.74 -10.02 56.09
CA CYS A 142 -43.29 -10.88 55.05
C CYS A 142 -43.09 -12.41 55.26
N ASP A 143 -42.17 -12.88 56.13
CA ASP A 143 -42.12 -14.28 56.61
C ASP A 143 -41.54 -14.48 58.04
N ASP A 144 -42.29 -14.01 59.07
CA ASP A 144 -42.25 -14.29 60.54
C ASP A 144 -41.77 -15.70 60.93
N GLY A 145 -40.47 -15.94 60.79
CA GLY A 145 -39.89 -17.27 60.61
C GLY A 145 -38.44 -17.25 60.13
N ASP A 146 -38.03 -16.23 59.36
CA ASP A 146 -36.62 -15.97 59.01
C ASP A 146 -36.25 -14.48 59.19
N ALA A 147 -35.40 -14.20 60.19
CA ALA A 147 -34.96 -12.86 60.59
C ALA A 147 -34.00 -12.17 59.59
N ALA A 148 -33.93 -12.65 58.35
CA ALA A 148 -33.26 -12.01 57.22
C ALA A 148 -34.26 -11.42 56.20
N THR A 149 -35.54 -11.80 56.26
CA THR A 149 -36.57 -11.46 55.27
C THR A 149 -37.54 -10.41 55.86
N SER A 150 -37.09 -9.16 55.98
CA SER A 150 -37.86 -8.06 56.59
C SER A 150 -37.41 -6.66 56.13
N PRO A 151 -38.18 -5.58 56.43
CA PRO A 151 -37.90 -4.20 55.95
C PRO A 151 -36.62 -3.49 56.43
N ASP A 152 -35.68 -4.20 57.04
CA ASP A 152 -34.29 -3.75 57.31
C ASP A 152 -33.25 -4.81 56.83
N GLY A 153 -33.65 -5.77 55.99
CA GLY A 153 -32.79 -6.77 55.34
C GLY A 153 -32.05 -6.23 54.11
N ASP A 154 -31.02 -6.98 53.66
CA ASP A 154 -30.27 -6.71 52.42
C ASP A 154 -30.73 -7.73 51.36
N GLU A 155 -31.14 -7.28 50.17
CA GLU A 155 -31.60 -8.17 49.07
C GLU A 155 -30.44 -8.95 48.44
N VAL A 156 -30.69 -10.19 47.99
CA VAL A 156 -29.69 -11.08 47.40
C VAL A 156 -30.25 -11.86 46.21
N CYS A 157 -29.40 -12.24 45.24
CA CYS A 157 -29.77 -13.07 44.08
C CYS A 157 -30.19 -14.52 44.48
N ASP A 158 -31.37 -14.71 45.05
CA ASP A 158 -31.90 -16.04 45.46
C ASP A 158 -33.38 -16.32 45.12
N GLY A 159 -34.09 -15.34 44.55
CA GLY A 159 -35.49 -15.46 44.10
C GLY A 159 -36.54 -15.17 45.16
N ILE A 160 -36.18 -14.47 46.25
CA ILE A 160 -37.06 -14.08 47.37
C ILE A 160 -37.01 -12.55 47.54
N ASP A 161 -38.16 -11.95 47.85
CA ASP A 161 -38.33 -10.53 48.24
C ASP A 161 -37.81 -10.34 49.68
N ASN A 162 -36.50 -10.12 49.87
CA ASN A 162 -35.88 -10.18 51.21
C ASN A 162 -36.01 -8.87 52.03
N ASP A 163 -36.14 -7.71 51.40
CA ASP A 163 -36.45 -6.45 52.11
C ASP A 163 -37.97 -6.17 52.25
N CYS A 164 -38.81 -7.05 51.69
CA CYS A 164 -40.27 -6.92 51.65
C CYS A 164 -40.83 -5.68 50.89
N ASP A 165 -40.06 -5.02 50.02
CA ASP A 165 -40.51 -3.93 49.12
C ASP A 165 -41.49 -4.42 48.03
N SER A 166 -41.41 -5.70 47.65
CA SER A 166 -42.07 -6.35 46.49
C SER A 166 -41.38 -6.22 45.13
N LEU A 167 -40.06 -5.97 45.12
CA LEU A 167 -39.15 -6.33 44.03
C LEU A 167 -38.41 -7.65 44.37
N ILE A 168 -37.65 -8.24 43.42
CA ILE A 168 -36.91 -9.50 43.61
C ILE A 168 -35.67 -9.51 42.69
N ASP A 169 -34.52 -9.96 43.19
CA ASP A 169 -33.26 -10.14 42.46
C ASP A 169 -32.89 -8.89 41.62
N GLY A 170 -32.54 -9.07 40.34
CA GLY A 170 -32.26 -7.99 39.40
C GLY A 170 -33.48 -7.20 38.88
N GLU A 171 -34.67 -7.34 39.47
CA GLU A 171 -35.71 -6.30 39.38
C GLU A 171 -35.60 -5.25 40.51
N ASP A 172 -34.71 -5.43 41.50
CA ASP A 172 -34.41 -4.48 42.57
C ASP A 172 -33.07 -3.73 42.37
N ASP A 173 -33.06 -2.44 42.73
CA ASP A 173 -31.88 -1.56 42.75
C ASP A 173 -31.05 -1.71 44.07
N SER A 174 -31.50 -2.49 45.07
CA SER A 174 -30.85 -2.62 46.38
C SER A 174 -29.94 -3.86 46.55
N VAL A 175 -30.03 -4.84 45.65
CA VAL A 175 -29.36 -6.16 45.72
C VAL A 175 -27.85 -6.10 46.02
N ASP A 176 -27.38 -6.95 46.95
CA ASP A 176 -25.98 -7.05 47.37
C ASP A 176 -25.08 -7.51 46.20
N PRO A 177 -24.11 -6.70 45.76
CA PRO A 177 -23.19 -7.04 44.67
C PRO A 177 -22.30 -8.27 44.93
N SER A 178 -22.25 -8.79 46.16
CA SER A 178 -21.55 -10.04 46.50
C SER A 178 -22.39 -11.31 46.27
N SER A 179 -23.63 -11.18 45.81
CA SER A 179 -24.55 -12.31 45.54
C SER A 179 -24.68 -12.72 44.07
N GLY A 180 -24.26 -11.87 43.12
CA GLY A 180 -24.30 -12.15 41.67
C GLY A 180 -22.91 -12.41 41.05
N ALA A 181 -22.81 -12.25 39.73
CA ALA A 181 -21.58 -12.42 38.95
C ALA A 181 -21.30 -11.20 38.06
N LEU A 182 -20.06 -11.09 37.55
CA LEU A 182 -19.69 -10.21 36.45
C LEU A 182 -19.75 -10.99 35.13
N PHE A 183 -20.11 -10.30 34.05
CA PHE A 183 -20.08 -10.77 32.67
C PHE A 183 -19.58 -9.62 31.79
N TYR A 184 -18.92 -9.93 30.68
CA TYR A 184 -18.21 -8.95 29.85
C TYR A 184 -18.93 -8.76 28.50
N SER A 185 -18.72 -7.62 27.83
CA SER A 185 -19.28 -7.36 26.49
C SER A 185 -18.75 -8.39 25.49
N ASP A 186 -19.59 -8.78 24.54
CA ASP A 186 -19.26 -9.67 23.41
C ASP A 186 -19.97 -9.03 22.20
N PHE A 187 -19.22 -8.27 21.41
CA PHE A 187 -19.73 -7.29 20.44
C PHE A 187 -19.55 -7.72 18.98
N ASP A 188 -18.43 -8.37 18.61
CA ASP A 188 -18.25 -8.97 17.28
C ASP A 188 -18.85 -10.39 17.18
N GLY A 189 -18.73 -11.22 18.23
CA GLY A 189 -19.38 -12.51 18.37
C GLY A 189 -18.46 -13.73 18.45
N ASP A 190 -17.19 -13.57 18.78
CA ASP A 190 -16.18 -14.64 18.83
C ASP A 190 -16.42 -15.65 19.99
N GLY A 191 -16.62 -15.17 21.21
CA GLY A 191 -16.70 -15.95 22.45
C GLY A 191 -15.93 -15.37 23.65
N TYR A 192 -15.00 -14.43 23.43
CA TYR A 192 -14.31 -13.66 24.47
C TYR A 192 -15.02 -12.30 24.70
N GLY A 193 -14.36 -11.31 25.33
CA GLY A 193 -15.04 -10.05 25.65
C GLY A 193 -14.31 -9.01 26.52
N ASP A 194 -14.68 -7.73 26.33
CA ASP A 194 -14.01 -6.51 26.81
C ASP A 194 -13.72 -6.47 28.34
N PRO A 195 -12.45 -6.57 28.79
CA PRO A 195 -12.04 -6.48 30.20
C PRO A 195 -12.33 -5.13 30.87
N GLU A 196 -12.43 -4.03 30.13
CA GLU A 196 -12.76 -2.70 30.65
C GLU A 196 -14.29 -2.51 30.88
N ALA A 197 -15.15 -3.38 30.33
CA ALA A 197 -16.62 -3.26 30.40
C ALA A 197 -17.41 -4.35 31.18
N PRO A 198 -17.03 -4.73 32.42
CA PRO A 198 -17.78 -5.71 33.21
C PRO A 198 -19.17 -5.22 33.65
N GLU A 199 -20.24 -5.93 33.25
CA GLU A 199 -21.60 -5.76 33.79
C GLU A 199 -21.91 -6.78 34.91
N PHE A 200 -22.44 -6.29 36.03
CA PHE A 200 -22.95 -7.13 37.12
C PHE A 200 -24.38 -7.64 36.85
N ALA A 201 -24.64 -8.93 37.05
CA ALA A 201 -25.98 -9.51 36.99
C ALA A 201 -26.14 -10.80 37.83
N CYS A 202 -27.38 -11.11 38.23
CA CYS A 202 -27.72 -12.41 38.85
C CYS A 202 -27.76 -13.58 37.81
N GLU A 203 -28.03 -13.30 36.53
CA GLU A 203 -28.02 -14.27 35.44
C GLU A 203 -27.39 -13.65 34.17
N ARG A 204 -26.65 -14.46 33.39
CA ARG A 204 -26.02 -14.03 32.13
C ARG A 204 -27.05 -13.68 31.07
N ARG A 205 -26.81 -12.58 30.36
CA ARG A 205 -27.67 -12.08 29.28
C ARG A 205 -27.11 -12.48 27.91
N ALA A 206 -27.74 -12.07 26.81
CA ALA A 206 -27.26 -12.38 25.46
C ALA A 206 -26.45 -11.20 24.90
N GLY A 207 -25.28 -11.48 24.30
CA GLY A 207 -24.23 -10.49 24.07
C GLY A 207 -23.50 -10.14 25.37
N LEU A 208 -23.23 -11.18 26.19
CA LEU A 208 -22.38 -11.13 27.37
C LEU A 208 -21.74 -12.52 27.61
N VAL A 209 -20.45 -12.54 27.91
CA VAL A 209 -19.65 -13.77 28.13
C VAL A 209 -19.19 -13.92 29.59
N ASP A 210 -18.60 -15.09 29.91
CA ASP A 210 -18.02 -15.37 31.23
C ASP A 210 -16.52 -15.07 31.31
N ASP A 211 -15.84 -14.94 30.15
CA ASP A 211 -14.41 -14.64 30.05
C ASP A 211 -14.15 -13.16 29.73
N ALA A 212 -12.91 -12.73 29.89
CA ALA A 212 -12.57 -11.31 30.08
C ALA A 212 -11.18 -10.95 29.54
N THR A 213 -10.77 -11.60 28.45
CA THR A 213 -9.38 -11.71 28.00
C THR A 213 -9.19 -11.25 26.56
N ASP A 214 -10.23 -10.67 25.97
CA ASP A 214 -10.20 -10.06 24.65
C ASP A 214 -9.55 -8.67 24.72
N CYS A 215 -8.52 -8.45 23.92
CA CYS A 215 -7.81 -7.18 23.84
C CYS A 215 -8.46 -6.19 22.85
N ASN A 216 -9.43 -6.63 22.03
CA ASN A 216 -10.12 -5.85 20.99
C ASN A 216 -11.54 -6.39 20.63
N ASP A 217 -12.55 -6.19 21.52
CA ASP A 217 -14.03 -6.49 21.40
C ASP A 217 -14.72 -5.75 20.23
N ALA A 218 -14.07 -5.73 19.07
CA ALA A 218 -14.49 -5.12 17.82
C ALA A 218 -13.97 -5.88 16.59
N ASP A 219 -12.99 -6.78 16.73
CA ASP A 219 -12.40 -7.56 15.63
C ASP A 219 -12.26 -9.05 15.98
N PRO A 220 -13.11 -9.95 15.46
CA PRO A 220 -13.25 -11.35 15.91
C PRO A 220 -12.13 -12.29 15.45
N ASP A 221 -11.07 -11.74 14.85
CA ASP A 221 -9.84 -12.46 14.49
C ASP A 221 -8.69 -12.16 15.50
N ILE A 222 -8.90 -11.26 16.49
CA ILE A 222 -7.95 -10.93 17.57
C ILE A 222 -8.52 -11.42 18.92
N HIS A 223 -7.97 -12.50 19.48
CA HIS A 223 -8.47 -13.13 20.73
C HIS A 223 -7.52 -14.21 21.32
N PRO A 224 -7.67 -14.59 22.61
CA PRO A 224 -6.90 -15.66 23.31
C PRO A 224 -6.82 -17.09 22.77
N ASP A 225 -7.48 -17.40 21.65
CA ASP A 225 -7.35 -18.66 20.91
C ASP A 225 -6.81 -18.42 19.47
N ALA A 226 -6.19 -17.26 19.20
CA ALA A 226 -5.63 -16.89 17.90
C ALA A 226 -4.24 -17.51 17.68
N ILE A 227 -3.59 -17.06 16.61
CA ILE A 227 -2.19 -17.33 16.27
C ILE A 227 -1.67 -15.99 15.76
N GLU A 228 -0.59 -15.50 16.36
CA GLU A 228 0.03 -14.23 15.97
C GLU A 228 0.45 -14.26 14.49
N ILE A 229 0.29 -13.14 13.80
CA ILE A 229 0.79 -12.91 12.44
C ILE A 229 1.56 -11.59 12.39
N CYS A 230 2.53 -11.47 11.47
CA CYS A 230 3.30 -10.24 11.30
C CYS A 230 2.45 -9.04 10.81
N ASP A 231 1.74 -8.33 11.70
CA ASP A 231 0.93 -7.14 11.38
C ASP A 231 0.95 -6.00 12.42
N ASP A 232 1.94 -5.99 13.31
CA ASP A 232 2.19 -4.97 14.35
C ASP A 232 1.10 -4.92 15.46
N LEU A 233 0.36 -6.01 15.68
CA LEU A 233 -0.77 -6.10 16.62
C LEU A 233 -0.75 -7.40 17.43
N ASP A 234 -0.82 -7.31 18.76
CA ASP A 234 -1.10 -8.43 19.69
C ASP A 234 -2.41 -9.12 19.30
N ASN A 235 -2.34 -10.18 18.50
CA ASN A 235 -3.50 -10.89 17.94
C ASN A 235 -4.04 -11.93 18.92
N ASP A 236 -3.17 -12.59 19.70
CA ASP A 236 -3.59 -13.63 20.65
C ASP A 236 -3.78 -13.14 22.10
N CYS A 237 -3.59 -11.83 22.33
CA CYS A 237 -3.91 -11.12 23.59
C CYS A 237 -3.11 -11.60 24.81
N ASP A 238 -1.95 -12.25 24.63
CA ASP A 238 -1.02 -12.61 25.71
C ASP A 238 -0.16 -11.41 26.17
N GLY A 239 0.05 -10.43 25.28
CA GLY A 239 0.79 -9.19 25.53
C GLY A 239 2.18 -9.12 24.90
N LEU A 240 2.53 -10.06 24.02
CA LEU A 240 3.65 -10.02 23.08
C LEU A 240 3.18 -9.50 21.70
N THR A 241 4.10 -9.32 20.75
CA THR A 241 3.82 -8.82 19.38
C THR A 241 4.81 -9.37 18.37
N ASP A 242 4.36 -9.75 17.16
CA ASP A 242 5.21 -10.05 15.99
C ASP A 242 6.45 -10.95 16.34
N ASP A 243 7.68 -10.40 16.35
CA ASP A 243 8.93 -11.13 16.62
C ASP A 243 9.17 -11.43 18.10
N GLU A 244 8.38 -10.85 19.01
CA GLU A 244 8.44 -11.13 20.45
C GLU A 244 7.62 -12.36 20.88
N ASP A 245 6.79 -12.95 19.99
CA ASP A 245 5.94 -14.11 20.30
C ASP A 245 6.44 -15.46 19.74
N ASP A 246 6.45 -16.48 20.61
CA ASP A 246 6.76 -17.89 20.30
C ASP A 246 5.63 -18.62 19.52
N ASN A 247 4.39 -18.08 19.51
CA ASN A 247 3.20 -18.70 18.90
C ASN A 247 2.96 -18.27 17.43
N ILE A 248 3.81 -17.41 16.86
CA ILE A 248 3.64 -16.81 15.53
C ILE A 248 3.50 -17.80 14.35
N ASP A 249 2.63 -17.46 13.38
CA ASP A 249 2.51 -18.16 12.10
C ASP A 249 3.78 -17.96 11.25
N LEU A 250 4.64 -18.98 11.27
CA LEU A 250 5.85 -19.12 10.45
C LEU A 250 5.62 -19.11 8.91
N SER A 251 4.39 -18.86 8.44
CA SER A 251 4.07 -18.55 7.04
C SER A 251 3.84 -17.06 6.76
N THR A 252 3.80 -16.20 7.78
CA THR A 252 3.77 -14.73 7.65
C THR A 252 5.14 -14.06 7.84
N VAL A 253 6.05 -14.71 8.58
CA VAL A 253 7.44 -14.26 8.74
C VAL A 253 8.17 -14.14 7.40
N ARG A 254 8.98 -13.09 7.30
CA ARG A 254 9.82 -12.75 6.15
C ARG A 254 11.20 -13.39 6.31
N ALA A 255 12.04 -13.26 5.30
CA ALA A 255 13.42 -13.71 5.33
C ALA A 255 14.36 -12.51 5.14
N PHE A 256 15.39 -12.42 5.97
CA PHE A 256 16.36 -11.33 5.98
C PHE A 256 17.78 -11.88 5.85
N TYR A 257 18.64 -11.17 5.14
CA TYR A 257 19.92 -11.63 4.61
C TYR A 257 21.04 -10.75 5.16
N PRO A 258 22.18 -11.29 5.64
CA PRO A 258 23.25 -10.48 6.21
C PRO A 258 23.70 -9.38 5.24
N ASP A 259 23.82 -8.16 5.76
CA ASP A 259 24.33 -6.96 5.07
C ASP A 259 25.51 -6.46 5.92
N VAL A 260 26.72 -6.88 5.55
CA VAL A 260 27.94 -6.76 6.37
C VAL A 260 28.70 -5.46 6.12
N ASP A 261 28.50 -4.82 4.97
CA ASP A 261 29.13 -3.54 4.63
C ASP A 261 28.19 -2.31 4.70
N GLY A 262 26.87 -2.53 4.74
CA GLY A 262 25.85 -1.53 5.06
C GLY A 262 25.26 -0.82 3.84
N ASP A 263 25.09 -1.51 2.71
CA ASP A 263 24.62 -0.91 1.46
C ASP A 263 23.12 -1.05 1.17
N GLY A 264 22.43 -1.91 1.92
CA GLY A 264 20.98 -2.16 1.80
C GLY A 264 20.62 -3.41 1.01
N TYR A 265 21.58 -4.16 0.47
CA TYR A 265 21.40 -5.52 -0.04
C TYR A 265 22.13 -6.53 0.83
N GLY A 266 21.70 -7.79 0.82
CA GLY A 266 22.28 -8.82 1.68
C GLY A 266 22.59 -10.12 0.97
N VAL A 267 23.64 -10.81 1.42
CA VAL A 267 24.10 -12.05 0.81
C VAL A 267 23.11 -13.20 1.08
N PRO A 268 22.72 -14.00 0.07
CA PRO A 268 21.75 -15.09 0.26
C PRO A 268 22.26 -16.27 1.11
N THR A 269 23.45 -16.17 1.73
CA THR A 269 24.03 -17.20 2.61
C THR A 269 24.13 -16.72 4.06
N GLY A 270 23.17 -17.14 4.89
CA GLY A 270 23.10 -16.74 6.30
C GLY A 270 21.73 -16.19 6.72
N ALA A 271 20.72 -16.32 5.86
CA ALA A 271 19.40 -15.76 6.08
C ALA A 271 18.74 -16.24 7.38
N ILE A 272 18.09 -15.30 8.07
CA ILE A 272 17.24 -15.50 9.25
C ILE A 272 15.77 -15.18 8.89
N GLN A 273 14.84 -15.47 9.79
CA GLN A 273 13.41 -15.18 9.60
C GLN A 273 12.88 -14.34 10.76
N GLY A 274 11.89 -13.49 10.45
CA GLY A 274 11.20 -12.62 11.40
C GLY A 274 10.20 -11.69 10.69
N CYS A 275 9.53 -10.81 11.42
CA CYS A 275 8.61 -9.81 10.89
C CYS A 275 9.31 -8.49 10.56
N SER A 276 10.14 -8.03 11.49
CA SER A 276 10.91 -6.78 11.50
C SER A 276 12.33 -6.99 10.95
N LEU A 277 12.92 -5.95 10.34
CA LEU A 277 14.24 -6.02 9.71
C LEU A 277 15.37 -5.95 10.76
N PRO A 278 16.17 -7.02 10.97
CA PRO A 278 17.20 -7.03 12.01
C PRO A 278 18.41 -6.16 11.62
N THR A 279 19.06 -5.53 12.60
CA THR A 279 20.22 -4.66 12.35
C THR A 279 21.40 -5.45 11.78
N GLY A 280 21.95 -5.00 10.64
CA GLY A 280 22.99 -5.72 9.90
C GLY A 280 22.45 -6.80 8.95
N TYR A 281 21.17 -6.71 8.58
CA TYR A 281 20.52 -7.53 7.56
C TYR A 281 19.71 -6.64 6.61
N SER A 282 19.54 -7.09 5.37
CA SER A 282 18.63 -6.56 4.35
C SER A 282 17.44 -7.51 4.12
N ALA A 283 16.34 -7.00 3.54
CA ALA A 283 15.25 -7.81 3.02
C ALA A 283 15.53 -8.38 1.61
N GLU A 284 16.54 -7.87 0.91
CA GLU A 284 16.84 -8.23 -0.49
C GLU A 284 18.05 -9.17 -0.60
N ALA A 285 17.81 -10.37 -1.16
CA ALA A 285 18.70 -11.53 -1.13
C ALA A 285 19.78 -11.55 -2.23
N THR A 286 20.17 -10.38 -2.73
CA THR A 286 20.62 -10.22 -4.12
C THR A 286 22.03 -9.63 -4.27
N ASP A 287 22.73 -9.37 -3.17
CA ASP A 287 24.15 -9.02 -3.22
C ASP A 287 25.04 -10.23 -3.60
N CYS A 288 26.20 -9.90 -4.21
CA CYS A 288 27.23 -10.81 -4.66
C CYS A 288 28.66 -10.56 -4.09
N ASP A 289 28.95 -9.46 -3.36
CA ASP A 289 30.25 -9.23 -2.68
C ASP A 289 30.18 -8.34 -1.39
N ASP A 290 29.28 -8.69 -0.44
CA ASP A 290 29.09 -8.34 1.02
C ASP A 290 30.30 -7.88 1.88
N ASP A 291 31.52 -7.87 1.33
CA ASP A 291 32.73 -7.22 1.87
C ASP A 291 32.94 -5.79 1.24
N ASN A 292 32.06 -5.31 0.35
CA ASN A 292 32.26 -4.16 -0.55
C ASN A 292 31.00 -3.50 -1.21
N ILE A 293 30.36 -2.57 -0.48
CA ILE A 293 29.39 -1.44 -0.77
C ILE A 293 29.40 -0.71 -2.15
N ALA A 294 30.19 -1.16 -3.11
CA ALA A 294 30.22 -0.69 -4.49
C ALA A 294 29.88 -1.80 -5.51
N ILE A 295 29.49 -2.99 -5.03
CA ILE A 295 29.02 -4.14 -5.81
C ILE A 295 27.69 -4.55 -5.18
N ASN A 296 26.56 -4.23 -5.81
CA ASN A 296 25.21 -4.58 -5.38
C ASN A 296 24.16 -4.21 -6.45
N PRO A 297 22.94 -4.77 -6.43
CA PRO A 297 21.87 -4.44 -7.39
C PRO A 297 21.33 -3.00 -7.42
N GLY A 298 21.83 -2.11 -6.56
CA GLY A 298 21.59 -0.66 -6.62
C GLY A 298 22.74 0.12 -7.28
N ALA A 299 23.86 -0.52 -7.56
CA ALA A 299 24.99 0.06 -8.27
C ALA A 299 24.67 0.28 -9.77
N THR A 300 25.65 0.83 -10.51
CA THR A 300 25.62 0.86 -11.97
C THR A 300 26.91 0.25 -12.45
N GLU A 301 26.82 -0.82 -13.26
CA GLU A 301 27.97 -1.46 -13.90
C GLU A 301 28.88 -0.43 -14.59
N VAL A 302 30.20 -0.53 -14.42
CA VAL A 302 31.16 0.37 -15.09
C VAL A 302 32.22 -0.38 -15.90
N CYS A 303 32.49 0.11 -17.12
CA CYS A 303 33.53 -0.45 -17.98
C CYS A 303 34.91 -0.53 -17.30
N ASP A 304 35.39 -1.76 -17.04
CA ASP A 304 36.48 -2.06 -16.11
C ASP A 304 37.62 -2.90 -16.75
N ASP A 305 38.75 -3.04 -16.05
CA ASP A 305 39.99 -3.74 -16.49
C ASP A 305 40.14 -5.13 -15.78
N LEU A 306 39.16 -5.54 -14.97
CA LEU A 306 39.10 -6.78 -14.16
C LEU A 306 37.89 -7.68 -14.48
N ASN A 307 36.80 -7.15 -15.07
CA ASN A 307 35.51 -7.83 -15.30
C ASN A 307 34.85 -8.25 -13.97
N VAL A 308 34.51 -7.25 -13.14
CA VAL A 308 33.59 -7.40 -11.99
C VAL A 308 32.15 -7.31 -12.51
N ASP A 309 31.23 -7.90 -11.76
CA ASP A 309 29.76 -7.88 -11.96
C ASP A 309 29.25 -6.95 -10.86
N GLU A 310 29.08 -5.67 -11.15
CA GLU A 310 28.90 -4.62 -10.12
C GLU A 310 27.44 -4.40 -9.74
N ASP A 311 26.47 -4.73 -10.60
CA ASP A 311 25.03 -4.74 -10.25
C ASP A 311 24.46 -6.15 -9.92
N CYS A 312 25.31 -7.18 -9.92
CA CYS A 312 24.97 -8.57 -9.55
C CYS A 312 23.86 -9.22 -10.41
N ASP A 313 23.50 -8.67 -11.59
CA ASP A 313 22.59 -9.27 -12.59
C ASP A 313 23.12 -10.62 -13.13
N GLY A 314 24.45 -10.80 -13.14
CA GLY A 314 25.13 -11.95 -13.75
C GLY A 314 25.71 -11.67 -15.14
N ALA A 315 25.61 -10.42 -15.62
CA ALA A 315 26.36 -9.88 -16.75
C ALA A 315 27.75 -9.34 -16.32
N ILE A 316 28.46 -8.70 -17.26
CA ILE A 316 29.76 -8.01 -17.07
C ILE A 316 30.12 -7.19 -18.32
N ASP A 317 30.56 -5.94 -18.18
CA ASP A 317 30.98 -5.00 -19.23
C ASP A 317 30.07 -5.02 -20.49
N ASP A 318 30.62 -5.35 -21.67
CA ASP A 318 29.92 -5.44 -22.96
C ASP A 318 28.81 -6.53 -23.02
N ALA A 319 28.61 -7.32 -21.95
CA ALA A 319 27.51 -8.27 -21.82
C ALA A 319 26.30 -7.69 -21.08
N ASP A 320 26.46 -6.55 -20.40
CA ASP A 320 25.49 -5.93 -19.51
C ASP A 320 24.70 -4.80 -20.20
N PRO A 321 23.35 -4.80 -20.14
CA PRO A 321 22.53 -3.69 -20.65
C PRO A 321 22.44 -2.45 -19.73
N SER A 322 22.93 -2.49 -18.48
CA SER A 322 22.84 -1.41 -17.47
C SER A 322 23.99 -0.40 -17.53
N VAL A 323 25.14 -0.83 -18.08
CA VAL A 323 26.46 -0.17 -18.02
C VAL A 323 26.47 1.37 -18.20
N ASP A 324 27.14 2.08 -17.29
CA ASP A 324 27.18 3.54 -17.23
C ASP A 324 27.61 4.18 -18.56
N PRO A 325 26.75 4.99 -19.22
CA PRO A 325 27.09 5.73 -20.44
C PRO A 325 28.25 6.72 -20.31
N ALA A 326 28.70 7.06 -19.10
CA ALA A 326 29.90 7.86 -18.87
C ALA A 326 31.19 7.03 -18.71
N SER A 327 31.09 5.71 -18.56
CA SER A 327 32.22 4.77 -18.49
C SER A 327 32.66 4.27 -19.88
N GLY A 328 31.69 3.93 -20.74
CA GLY A 328 31.92 3.36 -22.08
C GLY A 328 32.05 4.36 -23.24
N ILE A 329 31.84 3.87 -24.46
CA ILE A 329 31.83 4.63 -25.72
C ILE A 329 30.48 4.40 -26.42
N LEU A 330 29.82 5.47 -26.82
CA LEU A 330 28.55 5.42 -27.55
C LEU A 330 28.77 5.11 -29.03
N PHE A 331 28.12 4.06 -29.53
CA PHE A 331 28.05 3.66 -30.94
C PHE A 331 26.59 3.60 -31.39
N TYR A 332 26.32 4.01 -32.62
CA TYR A 332 25.00 3.95 -33.25
C TYR A 332 25.00 2.86 -34.31
N VAL A 333 23.86 2.21 -34.53
CA VAL A 333 23.72 1.22 -35.62
C VAL A 333 24.06 1.87 -36.96
N ASP A 334 24.82 1.15 -37.80
CA ASP A 334 25.16 1.46 -39.19
C ASP A 334 24.44 0.39 -40.02
N GLY A 335 23.15 0.63 -40.30
CA GLY A 335 22.19 -0.38 -40.73
C GLY A 335 22.42 -0.92 -42.15
N ASP A 336 23.09 -0.13 -42.99
CA ASP A 336 23.38 -0.44 -44.39
C ASP A 336 24.88 -0.59 -44.72
N GLY A 337 25.78 -0.09 -43.86
CA GLY A 337 27.22 -0.28 -43.92
C GLY A 337 28.02 0.83 -44.63
N ASP A 338 27.52 2.06 -44.66
CA ASP A 338 28.18 3.18 -45.35
C ASP A 338 29.21 3.95 -44.50
N GLY A 339 29.03 3.97 -43.17
CA GLY A 339 29.89 4.66 -42.20
C GLY A 339 29.24 5.79 -41.40
N PHE A 340 28.00 6.16 -41.68
CA PHE A 340 27.10 6.91 -40.78
C PHE A 340 26.17 5.94 -40.03
N GLY A 341 25.27 6.47 -39.21
CA GLY A 341 24.33 5.65 -38.43
C GLY A 341 23.06 6.39 -38.05
N ASP A 342 22.02 5.65 -37.66
CA ASP A 342 20.67 6.17 -37.43
C ASP A 342 20.65 7.36 -36.47
N ARG A 343 20.22 8.51 -36.99
CA ARG A 343 20.05 9.77 -36.25
C ARG A 343 18.85 9.78 -35.30
N THR A 344 18.01 8.76 -35.37
CA THR A 344 16.92 8.47 -34.43
C THR A 344 17.28 7.39 -33.40
N ASP A 345 18.38 6.64 -33.61
CA ASP A 345 18.98 5.79 -32.58
C ASP A 345 19.56 6.67 -31.45
N ALA A 346 19.34 6.23 -30.21
CA ALA A 346 19.94 6.83 -29.02
C ALA A 346 21.44 6.48 -28.90
N GLY A 347 21.86 5.41 -29.56
CA GLY A 347 23.17 4.79 -29.48
C GLY A 347 23.24 3.75 -28.35
N THR A 348 23.96 2.67 -28.59
CA THR A 348 24.33 1.67 -27.60
C THR A 348 25.72 1.97 -27.03
N VAL A 349 25.88 1.83 -25.72
CA VAL A 349 27.18 2.01 -25.05
C VAL A 349 27.95 0.70 -25.11
N TRP A 350 29.25 0.77 -25.42
CA TRP A 350 30.17 -0.38 -25.39
C TRP A 350 31.49 0.01 -24.72
N CYS A 351 32.04 -0.88 -23.92
CA CYS A 351 33.36 -0.78 -23.31
C CYS A 351 34.47 -1.02 -24.34
N ALA A 352 34.22 -1.88 -25.35
CA ALA A 352 35.11 -2.12 -26.47
C ALA A 352 34.42 -2.00 -27.84
N ASP A 353 35.17 -1.51 -28.84
CA ASP A 353 34.82 -1.37 -30.27
C ASP A 353 34.06 -2.61 -30.82
N PRO A 354 32.71 -2.57 -30.95
CA PRO A 354 31.90 -3.72 -31.33
C PRO A 354 32.18 -4.14 -32.78
N ALA A 355 32.51 -5.42 -32.97
CA ALA A 355 33.11 -5.89 -34.21
C ALA A 355 32.09 -6.09 -35.34
N ASP A 356 32.04 -5.10 -36.25
CA ASP A 356 31.21 -4.96 -37.45
C ASP A 356 29.71 -4.63 -37.16
N GLY A 357 29.25 -3.43 -37.56
CA GLY A 357 27.82 -3.06 -37.60
C GLY A 357 27.39 -1.75 -36.93
N SER A 358 28.31 -0.92 -36.43
CA SER A 358 27.97 0.35 -35.75
C SER A 358 29.11 1.37 -35.78
N VAL A 359 28.78 2.66 -35.70
CA VAL A 359 29.72 3.80 -35.86
C VAL A 359 29.49 4.90 -34.81
N VAL A 360 30.25 6.01 -34.89
CA VAL A 360 30.25 7.10 -33.89
C VAL A 360 29.68 8.43 -34.41
N ASP A 361 29.02 8.44 -35.56
CA ASP A 361 28.53 9.66 -36.24
C ASP A 361 27.07 9.45 -36.71
N ASN A 362 26.10 9.80 -35.84
CA ASN A 362 24.67 9.61 -36.08
C ASN A 362 24.03 10.72 -36.91
N THR A 363 24.62 11.05 -38.05
CA THR A 363 24.15 12.14 -38.90
C THR A 363 23.30 11.70 -40.09
N ASP A 364 23.05 10.40 -40.22
CA ASP A 364 22.23 9.80 -41.28
C ASP A 364 20.77 10.29 -41.28
N CYS A 365 20.03 10.08 -42.38
CA CYS A 365 18.61 10.39 -42.44
C CYS A 365 17.70 9.25 -42.95
N ASP A 366 18.24 8.11 -43.42
CA ASP A 366 17.54 6.85 -43.63
C ASP A 366 18.53 5.65 -43.60
N ASP A 367 18.96 5.24 -42.40
CA ASP A 367 19.97 4.18 -42.06
C ASP A 367 19.65 2.76 -42.63
N ALA A 368 18.60 2.65 -43.44
CA ALA A 368 18.31 1.46 -44.25
C ALA A 368 18.84 1.57 -45.70
N ALA A 369 19.49 2.68 -46.08
CA ALA A 369 19.82 3.04 -47.45
C ALA A 369 21.17 3.81 -47.59
N ALA A 370 22.24 3.06 -47.88
CA ALA A 370 23.64 3.50 -48.07
C ALA A 370 23.91 4.52 -49.21
N ASP A 371 22.88 5.15 -49.75
CA ASP A 371 22.90 6.26 -50.69
C ASP A 371 22.12 7.51 -50.21
N ILE A 372 21.59 7.53 -48.97
CA ILE A 372 20.90 8.64 -48.29
C ILE A 372 21.69 9.06 -47.04
N ASN A 373 22.74 9.88 -47.19
CA ASN A 373 23.61 10.28 -46.09
C ASN A 373 24.31 11.64 -46.29
N PRO A 374 24.87 12.29 -45.25
CA PRO A 374 25.46 13.64 -45.34
C PRO A 374 26.69 13.82 -46.25
N ASP A 375 27.28 12.75 -46.81
CA ASP A 375 28.39 12.80 -47.78
C ASP A 375 27.96 12.27 -49.18
N ALA A 376 26.65 12.02 -49.37
CA ALA A 376 26.02 11.56 -50.62
C ALA A 376 25.92 12.67 -51.69
N THR A 377 25.00 12.53 -52.65
CA THR A 377 24.75 13.56 -53.67
C THR A 377 23.34 13.41 -54.24
N GLU A 378 22.50 14.38 -53.92
CA GLU A 378 21.14 14.57 -54.41
C GLU A 378 20.93 14.22 -55.91
N VAL A 379 19.93 13.37 -56.20
CA VAL A 379 19.46 12.97 -57.53
C VAL A 379 18.01 13.43 -57.77
N CYS A 380 17.44 13.12 -58.94
CA CYS A 380 15.99 13.20 -59.11
C CYS A 380 15.38 11.86 -58.70
N ASP A 381 14.42 11.87 -57.79
CA ASP A 381 13.64 10.71 -57.36
C ASP A 381 12.16 10.92 -57.80
N LEU A 382 11.17 10.31 -57.16
CA LEU A 382 9.73 10.56 -57.32
C LEU A 382 8.99 10.75 -55.97
N SER A 383 9.75 10.89 -54.88
CA SER A 383 9.30 10.85 -53.49
C SER A 383 9.67 12.13 -52.72
N ASP A 384 10.48 13.02 -53.31
CA ASP A 384 11.12 14.20 -52.71
C ASP A 384 12.02 13.82 -51.50
N ILE A 385 12.88 12.80 -51.65
CA ILE A 385 13.87 12.40 -50.63
C ILE A 385 15.07 13.37 -50.62
N ASP A 386 15.56 13.70 -49.42
CA ASP A 386 16.65 14.64 -49.11
C ASP A 386 17.96 13.84 -48.90
N GLU A 387 18.59 13.43 -50.00
CA GLU A 387 19.61 12.36 -50.01
C GLU A 387 20.97 12.81 -49.45
N ASP A 388 21.31 14.11 -49.52
CA ASP A 388 22.47 14.67 -48.80
C ASP A 388 22.13 15.27 -47.40
N CYS A 389 20.92 14.99 -46.90
CA CYS A 389 20.41 15.33 -45.57
C CYS A 389 20.52 16.84 -45.19
N ASP A 390 20.56 17.73 -46.19
CA ASP A 390 20.66 19.21 -46.10
C ASP A 390 19.38 19.84 -45.52
N GLY A 391 18.24 19.21 -45.76
CA GLY A 391 16.90 19.73 -45.50
C GLY A 391 16.21 20.29 -46.75
N THR A 392 16.72 20.01 -47.96
CA THR A 392 16.06 20.36 -49.23
C THR A 392 16.26 19.30 -50.31
N ALA A 393 15.15 18.89 -50.95
CA ALA A 393 15.13 17.81 -51.95
C ALA A 393 14.90 18.30 -53.40
N ASP A 394 15.36 17.49 -54.35
CA ASP A 394 14.96 17.39 -55.76
C ASP A 394 14.93 18.77 -56.50
N ASP A 395 13.89 19.08 -57.30
CA ASP A 395 13.72 20.35 -58.06
C ASP A 395 13.65 21.62 -57.15
N ALA A 396 13.68 21.48 -55.81
CA ALA A 396 13.77 22.58 -54.85
C ALA A 396 15.20 22.86 -54.35
N ASP A 397 16.09 21.88 -54.38
CA ASP A 397 17.51 22.00 -54.07
C ASP A 397 18.34 22.58 -55.25
N THR A 398 19.62 22.87 -55.01
CA THR A 398 20.60 23.40 -55.95
C THR A 398 21.89 22.57 -56.08
N SER A 399 22.03 21.47 -55.31
CA SER A 399 22.99 20.37 -55.39
C SER A 399 22.62 19.39 -56.53
N VAL A 400 21.35 18.96 -56.58
CA VAL A 400 20.71 17.94 -57.44
C VAL A 400 21.36 17.72 -58.81
N ASP A 401 21.76 16.48 -59.12
CA ASP A 401 22.44 16.15 -60.39
C ASP A 401 21.50 16.34 -61.60
N PRO A 402 21.76 17.31 -62.50
CA PRO A 402 20.94 17.53 -63.70
C PRO A 402 21.05 16.41 -64.75
N SER A 403 21.67 15.26 -64.43
CA SER A 403 21.64 14.05 -65.22
C SER A 403 20.39 13.19 -65.00
N GLY A 404 19.71 13.31 -63.85
CA GLY A 404 18.44 12.62 -63.55
C GLY A 404 17.22 13.17 -64.31
N PHE A 405 17.30 14.40 -64.83
CA PHE A 405 16.18 15.16 -65.38
C PHE A 405 15.36 14.38 -66.44
N SER A 406 14.13 14.00 -66.06
CA SER A 406 13.15 13.31 -66.89
C SER A 406 12.64 14.16 -68.06
N ASN A 407 12.10 13.51 -69.10
CA ASN A 407 11.63 14.18 -70.32
C ASN A 407 10.11 14.00 -70.48
N TRP A 408 9.36 15.07 -70.22
CA TRP A 408 7.90 15.07 -70.14
C TRP A 408 7.23 15.51 -71.45
N TYR A 409 6.29 14.69 -71.95
CA TYR A 409 5.54 14.82 -73.21
C TYR A 409 4.06 15.15 -72.92
N THR A 410 3.39 15.90 -73.78
CA THR A 410 1.98 16.29 -73.56
C THR A 410 1.03 15.15 -73.92
N ASP A 411 0.14 14.84 -72.99
CA ASP A 411 -1.05 13.99 -73.14
C ASP A 411 -2.26 14.93 -73.42
N SER A 412 -2.99 14.71 -74.52
CA SER A 412 -4.10 15.58 -74.95
C SER A 412 -5.50 15.09 -74.60
N ASP A 413 -5.72 13.79 -74.40
CA ASP A 413 -7.06 13.21 -74.17
C ASP A 413 -7.23 12.43 -72.85
N SER A 414 -6.13 12.28 -72.10
CA SER A 414 -6.01 11.81 -70.72
C SER A 414 -6.10 10.30 -70.51
N ASP A 415 -5.40 9.52 -71.34
CA ASP A 415 -5.25 8.06 -71.17
C ASP A 415 -3.96 7.61 -70.47
N GLY A 416 -2.93 8.47 -70.39
CA GLY A 416 -1.63 8.16 -69.77
C GLY A 416 -0.44 8.18 -70.74
N PHE A 417 -0.66 8.24 -72.05
CA PHE A 417 0.39 8.30 -73.06
C PHE A 417 0.49 9.70 -73.72
N GLY A 418 1.68 10.06 -74.20
CA GLY A 418 1.97 11.39 -74.74
C GLY A 418 2.22 11.43 -76.25
N ASP A 419 1.90 12.56 -76.88
CA ASP A 419 2.06 12.79 -78.33
C ASP A 419 3.50 12.46 -78.80
N ARG A 420 3.58 11.33 -79.52
CA ARG A 420 4.79 10.72 -80.10
C ARG A 420 5.54 11.62 -81.09
N ASP A 421 4.90 12.64 -81.65
CA ASP A 421 5.45 13.63 -82.59
C ASP A 421 5.81 14.99 -81.90
N VAL A 422 5.51 15.18 -80.61
CA VAL A 422 5.85 16.37 -79.80
C VAL A 422 7.26 16.28 -79.18
N ARG A 423 7.78 17.40 -78.67
CA ARG A 423 9.16 17.53 -78.15
C ARG A 423 9.14 17.94 -76.67
N PRO A 424 9.78 17.18 -75.76
CA PRO A 424 9.53 17.28 -74.32
C PRO A 424 10.15 18.50 -73.64
N THR A 425 9.74 18.67 -72.38
CA THR A 425 10.33 19.54 -71.34
C THR A 425 11.18 18.69 -70.40
N ALA A 426 12.29 19.22 -69.87
CA ALA A 426 13.20 18.48 -69.00
C ALA A 426 13.45 19.19 -67.67
N GLN A 427 13.18 18.47 -66.59
CA GLN A 427 13.16 18.81 -65.16
C GLN A 427 12.94 17.47 -64.41
N CYS A 428 13.06 17.41 -63.09
CA CYS A 428 12.75 16.16 -62.37
C CYS A 428 11.22 15.94 -62.39
N ASP A 429 10.45 16.84 -61.78
CA ASP A 429 9.02 16.69 -61.49
C ASP A 429 8.07 16.92 -62.70
N ALA A 430 6.85 16.38 -62.65
CA ALA A 430 5.87 16.30 -63.73
C ALA A 430 5.13 17.63 -64.03
N PRO A 431 5.33 18.28 -65.19
CA PRO A 431 4.60 19.50 -65.53
C PRO A 431 3.15 19.20 -65.95
N SER A 432 2.22 19.35 -64.99
CA SER A 432 0.74 19.19 -65.10
C SER A 432 0.17 19.13 -66.53
N GLY A 433 -0.32 17.94 -66.92
CA GLY A 433 -0.78 17.65 -68.29
C GLY A 433 0.34 17.12 -69.19
N ALA A 434 1.28 16.38 -68.60
CA ALA A 434 2.36 15.71 -69.30
C ALA A 434 2.73 14.39 -68.61
N VAL A 435 3.22 13.45 -69.39
CA VAL A 435 3.60 12.08 -69.02
C VAL A 435 4.99 11.74 -69.56
N LEU A 436 5.61 10.66 -69.10
CA LEU A 436 6.97 10.27 -69.54
C LEU A 436 6.97 9.55 -70.89
N ASP A 437 5.94 8.76 -71.19
CA ASP A 437 5.92 7.97 -72.42
C ASP A 437 5.39 8.76 -73.62
N ARG A 438 5.83 8.34 -74.81
CA ARG A 438 5.73 9.08 -76.08
C ARG A 438 5.50 8.13 -77.26
N THR A 439 4.67 7.14 -77.02
CA THR A 439 4.49 5.89 -77.77
C THR A 439 3.15 5.83 -78.49
N ASP A 440 2.15 6.53 -77.98
CA ASP A 440 0.81 6.75 -78.55
C ASP A 440 0.83 6.95 -80.07
N CYS A 441 -0.11 6.28 -80.75
CA CYS A 441 -0.29 6.35 -82.18
C CYS A 441 -1.43 7.27 -82.67
N ASP A 442 -2.36 7.75 -81.82
CA ASP A 442 -3.38 8.78 -82.14
C ASP A 442 -3.91 9.55 -80.89
N ASP A 443 -3.05 10.38 -80.24
CA ASP A 443 -3.29 11.36 -79.13
C ASP A 443 -4.60 12.16 -79.25
N GLY A 444 -5.72 11.51 -78.92
CA GLY A 444 -7.06 11.94 -79.29
C GLY A 444 -8.12 10.83 -79.45
N ASP A 445 -7.75 9.54 -79.41
CA ASP A 445 -8.66 8.42 -79.17
C ASP A 445 -8.01 7.36 -78.23
N SER A 446 -8.14 7.64 -76.93
CA SER A 446 -7.91 6.82 -75.70
C SER A 446 -8.41 5.37 -75.67
N SER A 447 -8.62 4.75 -76.83
CA SER A 447 -8.84 3.32 -77.04
C SER A 447 -7.82 2.67 -77.99
N ILE A 448 -6.78 3.42 -78.40
CA ILE A 448 -5.67 2.96 -79.25
C ILE A 448 -4.36 3.51 -78.65
N ASN A 449 -3.77 2.78 -77.71
CA ASN A 449 -2.55 3.14 -77.00
C ASN A 449 -1.81 1.87 -76.51
N PRO A 450 -0.53 1.95 -76.09
CA PRO A 450 0.27 0.75 -75.77
C PRO A 450 -0.14 -0.11 -74.57
N ASP A 451 -1.10 0.33 -73.74
CA ASP A 451 -1.70 -0.50 -72.68
C ASP A 451 -3.09 -1.07 -73.09
N ALA A 452 -3.50 -0.85 -74.35
CA ALA A 452 -4.59 -1.62 -74.94
C ALA A 452 -4.20 -3.10 -75.06
N ILE A 453 -5.20 -3.95 -75.26
CA ILE A 453 -5.02 -5.38 -75.50
C ILE A 453 -5.53 -5.67 -76.91
N GLU A 454 -4.74 -6.34 -77.74
CA GLU A 454 -5.15 -6.72 -79.09
C GLU A 454 -6.34 -7.70 -79.03
N ILE A 455 -7.26 -7.55 -79.98
CA ILE A 455 -8.51 -8.31 -80.06
C ILE A 455 -8.78 -8.73 -81.50
N CYS A 456 -9.47 -9.85 -81.71
CA CYS A 456 -9.75 -10.38 -83.06
C CYS A 456 -10.64 -9.44 -83.93
N ASP A 457 -10.06 -8.41 -84.57
CA ASP A 457 -10.77 -7.23 -85.11
C ASP A 457 -10.28 -6.74 -86.50
N ASP A 458 -9.10 -7.16 -87.00
CA ASP A 458 -8.36 -6.55 -88.15
C ASP A 458 -7.78 -5.12 -87.87
N LEU A 459 -7.50 -4.74 -86.61
CA LEU A 459 -6.82 -3.47 -86.21
C LEU A 459 -5.42 -3.72 -85.62
N ASP A 460 -4.81 -2.67 -85.06
CA ASP A 460 -3.52 -2.59 -84.35
C ASP A 460 -3.85 -1.69 -83.15
N ASN A 461 -4.13 -2.31 -81.99
CA ASN A 461 -4.73 -1.62 -80.86
C ASN A 461 -3.69 -1.11 -79.84
N ASP A 462 -2.57 -1.82 -79.67
CA ASP A 462 -1.47 -1.49 -78.74
C ASP A 462 -0.28 -0.75 -79.40
N CYS A 463 -0.45 -0.28 -80.65
CA CYS A 463 0.49 0.56 -81.38
C CYS A 463 1.88 -0.08 -81.66
N ASP A 464 2.03 -1.40 -81.60
CA ASP A 464 3.31 -2.14 -81.71
C ASP A 464 3.76 -2.48 -83.16
N ASP A 465 2.88 -2.35 -84.16
CA ASP A 465 2.96 -2.81 -85.57
C ASP A 465 2.54 -4.31 -85.85
N LEU A 466 1.99 -5.08 -84.89
CA LEU A 466 1.38 -6.43 -85.04
C LEU A 466 -0.17 -6.42 -85.04
N ILE A 467 -0.82 -7.58 -85.30
CA ILE A 467 -2.30 -7.80 -85.37
C ILE A 467 -2.70 -9.28 -85.09
N ASP A 468 -3.90 -9.53 -84.54
CA ASP A 468 -4.58 -10.85 -84.42
C ASP A 468 -3.69 -12.06 -83.97
N ASP A 469 -3.80 -13.24 -84.63
CA ASP A 469 -3.02 -14.49 -84.40
C ASP A 469 -1.48 -14.32 -84.64
N ASP A 470 -1.02 -13.19 -85.18
CA ASP A 470 0.41 -12.88 -85.38
C ASP A 470 0.96 -11.98 -84.23
N ASP A 471 0.13 -11.67 -83.22
CA ASP A 471 0.45 -10.92 -82.00
C ASP A 471 0.42 -11.84 -80.74
N ASP A 472 1.32 -11.60 -79.79
CA ASP A 472 1.42 -12.32 -78.52
C ASP A 472 0.55 -11.65 -77.40
N SER A 473 -0.03 -10.45 -77.60
CA SER A 473 -0.83 -9.72 -76.60
C SER A 473 -2.32 -10.10 -76.53
N LEU A 474 -2.81 -10.85 -77.53
CA LEU A 474 -4.21 -11.14 -77.85
C LEU A 474 -5.11 -11.61 -76.66
N ASP A 475 -6.31 -11.02 -76.52
CA ASP A 475 -7.32 -11.41 -75.50
C ASP A 475 -7.81 -12.87 -75.68
N ALA A 476 -7.20 -13.77 -74.89
CA ALA A 476 -7.51 -15.19 -74.83
C ALA A 476 -8.98 -15.52 -74.46
N THR A 477 -9.75 -14.59 -73.88
CA THR A 477 -11.21 -14.81 -73.67
C THR A 477 -12.00 -14.91 -74.97
N THR A 478 -11.36 -14.61 -76.11
CA THR A 478 -11.87 -14.82 -77.47
C THR A 478 -11.38 -16.13 -78.14
N ALA A 479 -10.48 -16.89 -77.50
CA ALA A 479 -9.77 -18.07 -78.02
C ALA A 479 -10.34 -19.44 -77.52
N THR A 480 -9.55 -20.52 -77.55
CA THR A 480 -9.95 -21.89 -77.09
C THR A 480 -8.75 -22.78 -76.69
N THR A 481 -8.87 -23.47 -75.54
CA THR A 481 -7.86 -24.29 -74.84
C THR A 481 -7.73 -25.76 -75.34
N TRP A 482 -6.52 -26.36 -75.27
CA TRP A 482 -6.17 -27.75 -75.62
C TRP A 482 -4.99 -28.28 -74.76
N PHE A 483 -4.91 -29.59 -74.43
CA PHE A 483 -3.87 -30.21 -73.55
C PHE A 483 -2.99 -31.23 -74.29
N GLU A 484 -1.73 -31.44 -73.92
CA GLU A 484 -0.82 -32.40 -74.59
C GLU A 484 -1.09 -33.87 -74.18
N ASP A 485 -0.74 -34.81 -75.06
CA ASP A 485 -0.94 -36.27 -74.97
C ASP A 485 0.46 -36.90 -75.21
N GLY A 486 1.24 -37.03 -74.12
CA GLY A 486 2.71 -37.10 -74.14
C GLY A 486 3.26 -38.50 -74.40
N ASP A 487 2.78 -39.49 -73.66
CA ASP A 487 3.19 -40.90 -73.77
C ASP A 487 2.48 -41.64 -74.94
N SER A 488 1.30 -41.14 -75.34
CA SER A 488 0.33 -41.70 -76.30
C SER A 488 -0.60 -42.84 -75.81
N ASP A 489 -0.97 -42.89 -74.54
CA ASP A 489 -2.05 -43.75 -74.00
C ASP A 489 -3.44 -43.30 -74.52
N GLY A 490 -3.72 -41.98 -74.49
CA GLY A 490 -4.96 -41.35 -74.97
C GLY A 490 -5.69 -40.44 -73.97
N TYR A 491 -5.17 -40.27 -72.75
CA TYR A 491 -5.44 -39.16 -71.83
C TYR A 491 -4.42 -38.03 -72.08
N GLY A 492 -4.19 -37.16 -71.10
CA GLY A 492 -3.23 -36.05 -71.22
C GLY A 492 -3.16 -35.22 -69.94
N ALA A 493 -2.01 -34.57 -69.72
CA ALA A 493 -1.80 -33.78 -68.51
C ALA A 493 -2.58 -32.45 -68.51
N ALA A 494 -3.28 -32.18 -67.40
CA ALA A 494 -3.85 -30.84 -67.15
C ALA A 494 -2.79 -29.70 -67.14
N GLY A 495 -1.50 -30.04 -66.98
CA GLY A 495 -0.39 -29.09 -66.93
C GLY A 495 0.09 -28.55 -68.29
N THR A 496 -0.36 -29.10 -69.43
CA THR A 496 0.20 -28.82 -70.77
C THR A 496 -0.76 -28.05 -71.69
N ALA A 497 -1.48 -27.06 -71.13
CA ALA A 497 -2.52 -26.31 -71.84
C ALA A 497 -1.98 -25.25 -72.84
N LEU A 498 -2.64 -25.12 -74.00
CA LEU A 498 -2.44 -24.07 -74.99
C LEU A 498 -3.76 -23.42 -75.43
N GLU A 499 -3.82 -22.09 -75.49
CA GLU A 499 -4.99 -21.32 -75.94
C GLU A 499 -4.72 -20.67 -77.29
N LEU A 500 -5.56 -20.95 -78.30
CA LEU A 500 -5.42 -20.43 -79.66
C LEU A 500 -6.79 -20.29 -80.34
N CYS A 501 -6.90 -19.44 -81.36
CA CYS A 501 -8.11 -19.36 -82.19
C CYS A 501 -8.36 -20.63 -83.05
N ALA A 502 -7.39 -21.56 -83.13
CA ALA A 502 -7.54 -22.86 -83.77
C ALA A 502 -6.63 -23.96 -83.17
N ALA A 503 -7.14 -25.21 -83.16
CA ALA A 503 -6.50 -26.35 -82.49
C ALA A 503 -5.13 -26.78 -83.08
N PRO A 504 -4.11 -27.03 -82.24
CA PRO A 504 -2.81 -27.57 -82.64
C PRO A 504 -2.86 -29.09 -82.96
N THR A 505 -1.71 -29.76 -83.09
CA THR A 505 -1.60 -31.20 -83.43
C THR A 505 -0.67 -31.91 -82.45
N GLY A 506 -1.18 -32.94 -81.79
CA GLY A 506 -0.53 -33.59 -80.62
C GLY A 506 -1.25 -33.29 -79.29
N TYR A 507 -2.39 -32.61 -79.34
CA TYR A 507 -3.14 -32.15 -78.18
C TYR A 507 -4.58 -32.71 -78.20
N VAL A 508 -5.09 -33.06 -77.03
CA VAL A 508 -6.43 -33.59 -76.72
C VAL A 508 -7.24 -32.57 -75.89
N ALA A 509 -8.31 -33.02 -75.23
CA ALA A 509 -9.28 -32.19 -74.50
C ALA A 509 -9.93 -32.93 -73.32
N ASP A 510 -9.20 -33.89 -72.74
CA ASP A 510 -9.55 -34.72 -71.58
C ASP A 510 -8.25 -34.79 -70.76
N ASP A 511 -8.28 -34.42 -69.48
CA ASP A 511 -7.14 -33.87 -68.72
C ASP A 511 -6.82 -34.65 -67.45
N THR A 512 -7.01 -35.98 -67.50
CA THR A 512 -7.15 -36.86 -66.32
C THR A 512 -6.02 -37.87 -66.10
N ASP A 513 -4.85 -37.63 -66.69
CA ASP A 513 -3.63 -38.40 -66.39
C ASP A 513 -2.95 -37.92 -65.08
N CYS A 514 -2.31 -38.83 -64.35
CA CYS A 514 -1.51 -38.52 -63.16
C CYS A 514 0.02 -38.63 -63.35
N ASP A 515 0.52 -39.30 -64.39
CA ASP A 515 1.95 -39.21 -64.82
C ASP A 515 2.13 -39.39 -66.35
N ASP A 516 1.94 -38.29 -67.10
CA ASP A 516 2.09 -38.15 -68.57
C ASP A 516 3.53 -38.42 -69.10
N GLU A 517 4.45 -38.95 -68.27
CA GLU A 517 5.72 -39.57 -68.70
C GLU A 517 5.76 -41.12 -68.62
N ASP A 518 4.85 -41.82 -67.90
CA ASP A 518 4.86 -43.30 -67.77
C ASP A 518 3.48 -44.00 -67.92
N ALA A 519 3.30 -44.60 -69.10
CA ALA A 519 2.10 -45.33 -69.56
C ALA A 519 1.58 -46.47 -68.66
N ASP A 520 2.38 -46.94 -67.69
CA ASP A 520 1.98 -47.99 -66.75
C ASP A 520 1.34 -47.40 -65.44
N ILE A 521 1.26 -46.07 -65.26
CA ILE A 521 0.55 -45.38 -64.15
C ILE A 521 -0.59 -44.51 -64.73
N ASN A 522 -1.83 -44.98 -64.66
CA ASN A 522 -3.01 -44.27 -65.15
C ASN A 522 -4.31 -44.86 -64.53
N PRO A 523 -5.50 -44.23 -64.71
CA PRO A 523 -6.80 -44.72 -64.22
C PRO A 523 -7.33 -46.07 -64.77
N GLY A 524 -6.45 -47.00 -65.17
CA GLY A 524 -6.75 -48.28 -65.81
C GLY A 524 -5.99 -49.52 -65.31
N GLU A 525 -4.95 -49.39 -64.48
CA GLU A 525 -4.11 -50.50 -63.99
C GLU A 525 -4.47 -50.97 -62.56
N ILE A 526 -3.56 -51.60 -61.78
CA ILE A 526 -3.87 -52.30 -60.50
C ILE A 526 -2.67 -52.35 -59.51
N GLU A 527 -2.92 -51.88 -58.28
CA GLU A 527 -2.07 -51.79 -57.07
C GLU A 527 -1.35 -53.07 -56.57
N VAL A 528 -0.15 -52.92 -55.99
CA VAL A 528 0.64 -53.99 -55.31
C VAL A 528 1.36 -53.53 -54.02
N CYS A 529 1.38 -54.35 -52.94
CA CYS A 529 2.14 -54.00 -51.72
C CYS A 529 3.65 -53.82 -51.99
N ASP A 530 4.24 -52.71 -51.56
CA ASP A 530 5.67 -52.39 -51.70
C ASP A 530 6.17 -51.43 -50.57
N ASP A 531 7.49 -51.19 -50.46
CA ASP A 531 8.06 -50.40 -49.35
C ASP A 531 7.87 -48.85 -49.53
N LEU A 532 7.05 -48.38 -50.49
CA LEU A 532 6.98 -46.97 -50.94
C LEU A 532 5.56 -46.37 -51.07
N ASP A 533 4.48 -47.09 -50.77
CA ASP A 533 3.09 -46.58 -50.73
C ASP A 533 2.64 -45.79 -52.00
N THR A 534 2.83 -46.34 -53.21
CA THR A 534 2.57 -45.63 -54.48
C THR A 534 1.23 -46.07 -55.13
N ASP A 535 0.30 -45.11 -55.29
CA ASP A 535 -1.03 -45.26 -55.92
C ASP A 535 -0.93 -45.41 -57.45
N GLU A 536 -1.09 -46.64 -57.95
CA GLU A 536 -0.80 -47.02 -59.34
C GLU A 536 -2.02 -46.94 -60.29
N ASP A 537 -3.25 -46.86 -59.74
CA ASP A 537 -4.49 -46.65 -60.51
C ASP A 537 -5.05 -45.21 -60.42
N CYS A 538 -4.25 -44.27 -59.91
CA CYS A 538 -4.56 -42.85 -59.71
C CYS A 538 -5.88 -42.62 -58.92
N SER A 539 -6.26 -43.52 -58.01
CA SER A 539 -7.56 -43.45 -57.31
C SER A 539 -7.55 -42.64 -56.01
N GLY A 540 -6.36 -42.35 -55.49
CA GLY A 540 -6.12 -41.53 -54.29
C GLY A 540 -5.89 -42.34 -53.00
N THR A 541 -5.63 -43.64 -53.08
CA THR A 541 -5.35 -44.52 -51.93
C THR A 541 -4.42 -45.67 -52.33
N ALA A 542 -3.33 -45.86 -51.58
CA ALA A 542 -2.34 -46.90 -51.84
C ALA A 542 -2.39 -48.10 -50.88
N ASP A 543 -1.73 -49.17 -51.27
CA ASP A 543 -1.29 -50.32 -50.46
C ASP A 543 -2.42 -51.01 -49.64
N ASP A 544 -2.21 -51.33 -48.35
CA ASP A 544 -3.19 -52.02 -47.47
C ASP A 544 -4.52 -51.26 -47.25
N LEU A 545 -4.56 -49.96 -47.58
CA LEU A 545 -5.75 -49.12 -47.52
C LEU A 545 -6.63 -49.25 -48.77
N ASP A 546 -6.10 -49.72 -49.90
CA ASP A 546 -6.91 -50.09 -51.06
C ASP A 546 -7.48 -51.53 -50.96
N SER A 547 -8.65 -51.69 -51.56
CA SER A 547 -9.42 -52.94 -51.65
C SER A 547 -9.08 -53.84 -52.84
N GLY A 548 -8.14 -53.45 -53.70
CA GLY A 548 -7.70 -54.13 -54.92
C GLY A 548 -6.39 -54.92 -54.81
N VAL A 549 -5.51 -54.56 -53.87
CA VAL A 549 -4.12 -55.05 -53.70
C VAL A 549 -3.94 -56.59 -53.76
N ASP A 550 -2.86 -57.06 -54.44
CA ASP A 550 -2.55 -58.50 -54.55
C ASP A 550 -2.02 -59.10 -53.24
N ALA A 551 -2.93 -59.65 -52.43
CA ALA A 551 -2.69 -60.36 -51.17
C ALA A 551 -1.90 -61.69 -51.29
N SER A 552 -0.89 -61.78 -52.17
CA SER A 552 0.05 -62.90 -52.29
C SER A 552 1.49 -62.57 -51.84
N THR A 553 1.71 -61.37 -51.30
CA THR A 553 3.00 -60.80 -50.82
C THR A 553 3.19 -60.82 -49.29
N PHE A 554 2.14 -61.13 -48.52
CA PHE A 554 2.03 -60.94 -47.06
C PHE A 554 3.00 -61.78 -46.19
N THR A 555 3.29 -61.30 -44.96
CA THR A 555 4.14 -61.93 -43.92
C THR A 555 3.31 -62.44 -42.72
N ASP A 556 3.69 -63.62 -42.16
CA ASP A 556 3.03 -64.28 -41.02
C ASP A 556 3.59 -63.81 -39.65
N TRP A 557 2.73 -63.40 -38.70
CA TRP A 557 3.10 -62.92 -37.36
C TRP A 557 2.43 -63.70 -36.20
N SER A 558 3.08 -63.77 -35.02
CA SER A 558 2.63 -64.50 -33.82
C SER A 558 2.39 -63.53 -32.65
N PRO A 559 1.31 -63.64 -31.84
CA PRO A 559 1.17 -62.84 -30.63
C PRO A 559 2.37 -62.99 -29.68
N ASP A 560 2.61 -61.94 -28.91
CA ASP A 560 3.56 -61.84 -27.81
C ASP A 560 2.80 -61.08 -26.70
N THR A 561 2.32 -61.81 -25.69
CA THR A 561 1.25 -61.29 -24.80
C THR A 561 1.80 -60.59 -23.55
N ASP A 562 3.01 -60.93 -23.09
CA ASP A 562 3.69 -60.31 -21.94
C ASP A 562 4.92 -59.46 -22.32
N SER A 563 5.36 -59.50 -23.58
CA SER A 563 6.45 -58.69 -24.17
C SER A 563 7.87 -59.11 -23.79
N ASP A 564 8.12 -60.40 -23.54
CA ASP A 564 9.47 -60.95 -23.35
C ASP A 564 10.29 -61.08 -24.67
N GLY A 565 9.60 -61.20 -25.81
CA GLY A 565 10.19 -61.36 -27.15
C GLY A 565 10.07 -62.78 -27.77
N TYR A 566 9.41 -63.72 -27.10
CA TYR A 566 9.10 -65.08 -27.54
C TYR A 566 7.58 -65.31 -27.51
N GLY A 567 6.93 -65.48 -28.67
CA GLY A 567 5.47 -65.65 -28.71
C GLY A 567 4.94 -67.07 -28.45
N ASP A 568 3.64 -67.19 -28.14
CA ASP A 568 2.91 -68.46 -27.94
C ASP A 568 3.18 -69.48 -29.06
N ALA A 569 3.95 -70.53 -28.74
CA ALA A 569 4.29 -71.65 -29.62
C ALA A 569 3.07 -72.49 -30.08
N THR A 570 1.86 -72.17 -29.61
CA THR A 570 0.59 -72.81 -29.94
C THR A 570 -0.42 -71.90 -30.66
N ALA A 571 -0.08 -70.63 -30.89
CA ALA A 571 -0.93 -69.61 -31.51
C ALA A 571 -1.28 -69.90 -32.98
N THR A 572 -2.17 -69.07 -33.55
CA THR A 572 -2.51 -69.09 -34.98
C THR A 572 -2.05 -67.80 -35.64
N LEU A 573 -1.06 -67.92 -36.53
CA LEU A 573 -0.40 -66.80 -37.20
C LEU A 573 -1.37 -65.96 -38.06
N THR A 574 -1.09 -64.66 -38.17
CA THR A 574 -1.85 -63.69 -38.98
C THR A 574 -0.98 -63.15 -40.11
N ALA A 575 -1.53 -63.07 -41.32
CA ALA A 575 -0.81 -62.64 -42.52
C ALA A 575 -1.28 -61.28 -43.05
N GLN A 576 -0.37 -60.32 -43.18
CA GLN A 576 -0.59 -58.96 -43.73
C GLN A 576 0.75 -58.37 -44.23
N CYS A 577 0.75 -57.21 -44.89
CA CYS A 577 1.99 -56.56 -45.34
C CYS A 577 2.78 -56.01 -44.13
N ASP A 578 2.12 -55.24 -43.26
CA ASP A 578 2.75 -54.61 -42.09
C ASP A 578 2.54 -55.37 -40.75
N ALA A 579 3.38 -55.11 -39.75
CA ALA A 579 3.38 -55.84 -38.46
C ALA A 579 2.24 -55.42 -37.50
N PRO A 580 1.36 -56.33 -37.03
CA PRO A 580 0.33 -55.99 -36.06
C PRO A 580 0.92 -55.75 -34.65
N THR A 581 0.42 -54.73 -33.95
CA THR A 581 0.93 -54.33 -32.62
C THR A 581 0.78 -55.45 -31.59
N GLY A 582 1.88 -55.78 -30.89
CA GLY A 582 1.92 -56.90 -29.92
C GLY A 582 2.11 -58.26 -30.60
N SER A 583 3.05 -58.36 -31.54
CA SER A 583 3.37 -59.61 -32.23
C SER A 583 4.82 -59.69 -32.72
N VAL A 584 5.38 -60.91 -32.77
CA VAL A 584 6.77 -61.23 -33.13
C VAL A 584 6.87 -62.40 -34.13
N ASP A 585 8.04 -62.60 -34.73
CA ASP A 585 8.30 -63.65 -35.74
C ASP A 585 8.86 -64.97 -35.17
N ASN A 586 9.08 -65.03 -33.85
CA ASN A 586 9.69 -66.16 -33.15
C ASN A 586 8.77 -66.71 -32.04
N ALA A 587 8.14 -67.86 -32.28
CA ALA A 587 7.18 -68.47 -31.35
C ALA A 587 7.79 -69.71 -30.66
N ALA A 588 8.29 -69.55 -29.43
CA ALA A 588 9.12 -70.53 -28.74
C ALA A 588 8.81 -70.73 -27.24
N ASP A 589 7.88 -69.96 -26.70
CA ASP A 589 7.53 -69.93 -25.27
C ASP A 589 6.79 -71.22 -24.79
N CYS A 590 6.87 -71.52 -23.50
CA CYS A 590 6.08 -72.52 -22.81
C CYS A 590 4.86 -71.99 -22.01
N ASP A 591 4.77 -70.70 -21.64
CA ASP A 591 3.53 -70.05 -21.09
C ASP A 591 3.47 -68.51 -21.30
N ASP A 592 3.15 -68.07 -22.54
CA ASP A 592 2.96 -66.68 -23.10
C ASP A 592 1.99 -65.77 -22.33
N GLY A 593 2.18 -65.61 -21.03
CA GLY A 593 1.42 -64.71 -20.17
C GLY A 593 2.09 -64.36 -18.86
N GLU A 594 3.33 -64.80 -18.63
CA GLU A 594 4.14 -64.56 -17.44
C GLU A 594 5.63 -64.46 -17.86
N PHE A 595 6.07 -63.23 -18.20
CA PHE A 595 7.38 -62.81 -18.73
C PHE A 595 8.65 -63.51 -18.19
N ASP A 596 8.61 -64.05 -16.97
CA ASP A 596 9.74 -64.72 -16.31
C ASP A 596 9.82 -66.25 -16.58
N ILE A 597 8.89 -66.84 -17.36
CA ILE A 597 8.80 -68.28 -17.65
C ILE A 597 9.18 -68.56 -19.11
N ASN A 598 10.47 -68.47 -19.46
CA ASN A 598 10.95 -68.66 -20.83
C ASN A 598 12.25 -69.50 -20.92
N PRO A 599 12.66 -69.98 -22.12
CA PRO A 599 13.81 -70.88 -22.28
C PRO A 599 15.21 -70.32 -21.96
N ASP A 600 15.33 -69.06 -21.50
CA ASP A 600 16.57 -68.42 -21.04
C ASP A 600 16.54 -68.01 -19.53
N ALA A 601 15.46 -68.36 -18.81
CA ALA A 601 15.23 -68.02 -17.39
C ALA A 601 16.03 -68.89 -16.38
N THR A 602 15.70 -68.79 -15.08
CA THR A 602 16.31 -69.58 -13.98
C THR A 602 15.29 -70.00 -12.92
N GLU A 603 15.37 -71.24 -12.47
CA GLU A 603 14.41 -71.87 -11.54
C GLU A 603 14.33 -71.23 -10.15
N ALA A 604 13.13 -71.17 -9.58
CA ALA A 604 12.81 -70.56 -8.29
C ALA A 604 12.13 -71.54 -7.30
N CYS A 605 12.09 -71.20 -6.00
CA CYS A 605 11.37 -71.97 -4.97
C CYS A 605 9.82 -71.81 -5.04
N ASP A 606 9.17 -72.04 -6.18
CA ASP A 606 7.73 -71.82 -6.41
C ASP A 606 6.91 -73.07 -6.87
N SER A 607 7.59 -74.20 -7.11
CA SER A 607 7.03 -75.43 -7.71
C SER A 607 6.49 -75.33 -9.15
N ILE A 608 7.01 -74.42 -9.98
CA ILE A 608 6.74 -74.31 -11.43
C ILE A 608 7.87 -75.02 -12.22
N ASP A 609 8.39 -74.51 -13.33
CA ASP A 609 9.33 -75.17 -14.29
C ASP A 609 9.91 -74.06 -15.18
N ASN A 610 10.64 -73.11 -14.57
CA ASN A 610 10.65 -71.73 -15.06
C ASN A 610 11.55 -71.51 -16.28
N ASP A 611 12.59 -72.34 -16.48
CA ASP A 611 13.43 -72.33 -17.68
C ASP A 611 12.96 -73.31 -18.79
N CYS A 612 11.77 -73.91 -18.60
CA CYS A 612 11.16 -74.94 -19.45
C CYS A 612 12.03 -76.24 -19.64
N ASP A 613 13.00 -76.57 -18.78
CA ASP A 613 13.85 -77.79 -18.85
C ASP A 613 13.11 -79.09 -18.47
N THR A 614 12.07 -79.02 -17.62
CA THR A 614 11.35 -80.12 -16.93
C THR A 614 11.97 -80.64 -15.63
N LEU A 615 12.63 -79.75 -14.88
CA LEU A 615 13.06 -79.92 -13.48
C LEU A 615 12.39 -78.85 -12.59
N VAL A 616 12.44 -79.00 -11.25
CA VAL A 616 11.64 -78.20 -10.30
C VAL A 616 12.28 -78.13 -8.88
N ASP A 617 12.23 -76.97 -8.22
CA ASP A 617 12.58 -76.71 -6.79
C ASP A 617 13.94 -77.36 -6.34
N ASP A 618 14.00 -77.90 -5.11
CA ASP A 618 15.09 -78.64 -4.46
C ASP A 618 15.70 -79.80 -5.29
N ASP A 619 15.04 -80.27 -6.36
CA ASP A 619 15.54 -81.33 -7.26
C ASP A 619 16.28 -80.75 -8.50
N ASP A 620 16.26 -79.42 -8.71
CA ASP A 620 16.94 -78.71 -9.80
C ASP A 620 18.36 -78.19 -9.42
N PRO A 621 19.42 -78.41 -10.24
CA PRO A 621 20.74 -77.81 -10.04
C PRO A 621 20.92 -76.34 -10.48
N SER A 622 19.92 -75.68 -11.06
CA SER A 622 19.94 -74.28 -11.53
C SER A 622 19.41 -73.27 -10.49
N LEU A 623 18.54 -73.73 -9.58
CA LEU A 623 17.81 -72.99 -8.53
C LEU A 623 18.51 -71.73 -8.00
N ASP A 624 17.83 -70.59 -8.11
CA ASP A 624 18.35 -69.30 -7.64
C ASP A 624 18.46 -69.26 -6.10
N PRO A 625 19.68 -69.10 -5.53
CA PRO A 625 19.92 -69.09 -4.09
C PRO A 625 19.40 -67.83 -3.36
N THR A 626 18.78 -66.88 -4.06
CA THR A 626 18.06 -65.72 -3.48
C THR A 626 16.58 -66.04 -3.18
N THR A 627 15.99 -67.04 -3.84
CA THR A 627 14.59 -67.46 -3.60
C THR A 627 14.45 -68.44 -2.42
N ALA A 628 15.56 -68.94 -1.89
CA ALA A 628 15.61 -69.91 -0.79
C ALA A 628 15.90 -69.24 0.57
N THR A 629 14.94 -69.30 1.49
CA THR A 629 15.00 -68.73 2.85
C THR A 629 16.20 -69.23 3.67
N GLU A 630 16.82 -68.31 4.44
CA GLU A 630 17.80 -68.62 5.48
C GLU A 630 17.11 -68.86 6.83
N TRP A 631 17.60 -69.85 7.57
CA TRP A 631 17.03 -70.29 8.84
C TRP A 631 18.12 -70.34 9.93
N ALA A 632 17.93 -69.63 11.05
CA ALA A 632 18.79 -69.65 12.26
C ALA A 632 18.17 -70.46 13.40
N PRO A 633 18.94 -71.07 14.31
CA PRO A 633 18.38 -71.78 15.45
C PRO A 633 17.90 -70.78 16.52
N ASP A 634 16.62 -70.90 16.87
CA ASP A 634 15.97 -70.32 18.06
C ASP A 634 16.17 -71.32 19.23
N THR A 635 16.93 -70.95 20.26
CA THR A 635 17.21 -71.81 21.43
C THR A 635 16.32 -71.50 22.63
N ASP A 636 15.99 -70.23 22.82
CA ASP A 636 15.33 -69.63 23.97
C ASP A 636 13.79 -69.59 23.84
N GLY A 637 13.29 -69.16 22.68
CA GLY A 637 11.87 -69.11 22.32
C GLY A 637 11.25 -67.71 22.21
N ASP A 638 12.03 -66.65 22.03
CA ASP A 638 11.54 -65.27 21.82
C ASP A 638 10.97 -65.05 20.39
N GLY A 639 11.72 -65.43 19.36
CA GLY A 639 11.42 -65.27 17.94
C GLY A 639 12.66 -65.09 17.05
N PHE A 640 13.77 -64.62 17.59
CA PHE A 640 15.05 -64.39 16.90
C PHE A 640 15.97 -65.63 17.00
N GLY A 641 17.22 -65.56 16.56
CA GLY A 641 18.14 -66.71 16.66
C GLY A 641 19.57 -66.51 16.14
N ASP A 642 20.44 -67.48 16.45
CA ASP A 642 21.90 -67.39 16.27
C ASP A 642 22.37 -67.37 14.79
N ASP A 643 22.68 -66.16 14.31
CA ASP A 643 23.32 -65.84 13.03
C ASP A 643 24.59 -66.68 12.73
N ALA A 644 25.32 -67.15 13.75
CA ALA A 644 26.53 -67.95 13.53
C ALA A 644 26.25 -69.37 13.00
N SER A 645 24.97 -69.77 12.88
CA SER A 645 24.53 -71.17 12.71
C SER A 645 23.54 -71.44 11.55
N VAL A 646 23.35 -70.49 10.62
CA VAL A 646 22.30 -70.54 9.56
C VAL A 646 22.40 -71.66 8.50
N VAL A 647 21.25 -71.98 7.87
CA VAL A 647 21.12 -72.88 6.70
C VAL A 647 20.07 -72.38 5.68
N ARG A 648 20.28 -72.63 4.36
CA ARG A 648 19.32 -72.30 3.27
C ARG A 648 18.50 -73.52 2.81
N ALA A 649 17.19 -73.33 2.60
CA ALA A 649 16.29 -74.28 1.91
C ALA A 649 14.93 -73.63 1.58
N CYS A 650 14.24 -74.09 0.52
CA CYS A 650 12.87 -73.66 0.20
C CYS A 650 11.82 -74.05 1.29
N THR A 651 12.16 -74.90 2.27
CA THR A 651 11.25 -75.27 3.37
C THR A 651 11.94 -75.39 4.74
N SER A 652 11.27 -74.88 5.78
CA SER A 652 11.79 -74.73 7.15
C SER A 652 12.34 -76.02 7.80
N PRO A 653 13.61 -76.02 8.25
CA PRO A 653 14.17 -77.05 9.12
C PRO A 653 13.55 -77.00 10.53
N SER A 654 13.12 -78.15 11.06
CA SER A 654 12.43 -78.24 12.36
C SER A 654 13.30 -77.79 13.55
N GLY A 655 13.02 -76.58 14.07
CA GLY A 655 13.66 -76.00 15.26
C GLY A 655 14.62 -74.86 14.91
N TYR A 656 14.18 -74.01 13.98
CA TYR A 656 14.88 -72.84 13.44
C TYR A 656 13.81 -71.76 13.14
N THR A 657 14.17 -70.49 13.29
CA THR A 657 13.42 -69.29 12.88
C THR A 657 13.99 -68.73 11.57
N ASP A 658 13.26 -67.83 10.92
CA ASP A 658 13.67 -67.02 9.76
C ASP A 658 13.92 -65.53 10.12
N VAL A 659 13.82 -65.15 11.39
CA VAL A 659 14.25 -63.85 11.94
C VAL A 659 15.67 -63.97 12.52
N LEU A 660 16.51 -62.96 12.27
CA LEU A 660 17.96 -62.96 12.55
C LEU A 660 18.34 -61.79 13.48
N GLY A 661 19.55 -61.84 14.07
CA GLY A 661 20.14 -60.69 14.78
C GLY A 661 20.23 -60.76 16.31
N ASP A 662 19.86 -61.89 16.93
CA ASP A 662 19.97 -62.08 18.39
C ASP A 662 21.43 -62.02 18.89
N CYS A 663 21.71 -61.16 19.88
CA CYS A 663 23.05 -61.01 20.47
C CYS A 663 23.33 -61.87 21.73
N ASP A 664 22.34 -62.50 22.39
CA ASP A 664 22.54 -63.56 23.40
C ASP A 664 21.34 -64.55 23.49
N ASP A 665 21.25 -65.47 22.50
CA ASP A 665 20.33 -66.64 22.32
C ASP A 665 20.19 -67.53 23.58
N GLY A 666 19.56 -66.97 24.61
CA GLY A 666 19.56 -67.47 25.98
C GLY A 666 18.95 -66.58 27.06
N GLU A 667 18.73 -65.28 26.82
CA GLU A 667 18.02 -64.37 27.75
C GLU A 667 17.05 -63.41 27.01
N PHE A 668 15.92 -63.95 26.51
CA PHE A 668 14.65 -63.35 25.98
C PHE A 668 14.39 -61.82 26.03
N ASP A 669 14.88 -61.09 27.03
CA ASP A 669 14.64 -59.64 27.20
C ASP A 669 15.67 -58.75 26.46
N ILE A 670 16.69 -59.32 25.78
CA ILE A 670 17.70 -58.64 24.94
C ILE A 670 17.56 -59.14 23.50
N ASN A 671 17.15 -58.29 22.55
CA ASN A 671 16.97 -58.62 21.11
C ASN A 671 16.65 -57.35 20.27
N PRO A 672 16.72 -57.41 18.92
CA PRO A 672 16.44 -56.28 18.02
C PRO A 672 15.03 -55.68 18.00
N ASP A 673 14.09 -56.15 18.84
CA ASP A 673 12.76 -55.54 19.07
C ASP A 673 12.66 -54.93 20.50
N ALA A 674 13.78 -54.82 21.24
CA ALA A 674 13.87 -54.16 22.54
C ALA A 674 13.85 -52.62 22.43
N GLN A 675 14.12 -51.92 23.53
CA GLN A 675 14.21 -50.47 23.60
C GLN A 675 15.30 -50.09 24.60
N GLU A 676 16.32 -49.36 24.15
CA GLU A 676 17.44 -48.88 24.97
C GLU A 676 16.94 -47.93 26.10
N VAL A 677 17.56 -47.99 27.27
CA VAL A 677 17.19 -47.20 28.46
C VAL A 677 18.42 -46.66 29.16
N CYS A 678 18.41 -45.38 29.59
CA CYS A 678 19.55 -44.82 30.33
C CYS A 678 19.78 -45.58 31.65
N ASP A 679 20.95 -46.23 31.74
CA ASP A 679 21.31 -47.21 32.77
C ASP A 679 22.53 -46.70 33.59
N ALA A 680 23.43 -47.59 34.04
CA ALA A 680 24.68 -47.28 34.76
C ALA A 680 25.68 -48.47 34.82
N ASP A 681 25.38 -49.60 34.17
CA ASP A 681 26.29 -50.71 33.89
C ASP A 681 26.64 -50.81 32.37
N ASP A 682 26.13 -49.88 31.54
CA ASP A 682 26.39 -49.63 30.10
C ASP A 682 25.97 -50.84 29.19
N THR A 683 24.67 -51.08 28.98
CA THR A 683 24.16 -52.31 28.32
C THR A 683 23.32 -52.05 27.06
N ASP A 684 23.94 -52.36 25.91
CA ASP A 684 23.35 -52.52 24.56
C ASP A 684 22.18 -53.53 24.59
N GLU A 685 20.95 -53.03 24.68
CA GLU A 685 19.75 -53.83 24.96
C GLU A 685 19.00 -54.27 23.67
N ASP A 686 19.09 -53.49 22.59
CA ASP A 686 18.49 -53.78 21.28
C ASP A 686 19.48 -54.38 20.24
N CYS A 687 20.72 -54.64 20.64
CA CYS A 687 21.77 -55.28 19.83
C CYS A 687 22.30 -54.44 18.63
N ASP A 688 22.00 -53.14 18.52
CA ASP A 688 22.55 -52.27 17.46
C ASP A 688 24.07 -52.01 17.62
N GLY A 689 24.56 -51.96 18.87
CA GLY A 689 25.98 -51.74 19.22
C GLY A 689 26.36 -50.33 19.68
N LEU A 690 25.39 -49.45 19.89
CA LEU A 690 25.49 -48.18 20.65
C LEU A 690 25.15 -48.41 22.15
N ILE A 691 25.11 -47.34 22.96
CA ILE A 691 24.77 -47.37 24.41
C ILE A 691 24.48 -45.96 24.95
N ASP A 692 23.48 -45.81 25.82
CA ASP A 692 23.17 -44.57 26.59
C ASP A 692 23.26 -43.27 25.73
N ASP A 693 24.03 -42.25 26.15
CA ASP A 693 24.27 -40.97 25.45
C ASP A 693 24.96 -41.11 24.05
N ALA A 694 25.16 -42.33 23.55
CA ALA A 694 25.68 -42.61 22.21
C ALA A 694 24.68 -43.36 21.30
N ASP A 695 23.48 -43.68 21.79
CA ASP A 695 22.35 -44.18 21.00
C ASP A 695 21.26 -43.11 20.82
N ASP A 696 20.73 -42.98 19.61
CA ASP A 696 19.62 -42.08 19.28
C ASP A 696 18.24 -42.67 19.66
N SER A 697 18.15 -43.96 20.04
CA SER A 697 16.90 -44.66 20.40
C SER A 697 16.49 -44.55 21.88
N VAL A 698 17.43 -44.16 22.75
CA VAL A 698 17.34 -44.29 24.21
C VAL A 698 16.14 -43.58 24.87
N ASP A 699 15.48 -44.25 25.82
CA ASP A 699 14.43 -43.64 26.64
C ASP A 699 15.00 -42.65 27.68
N ALA A 700 15.28 -41.43 27.23
CA ALA A 700 15.79 -40.33 28.05
C ALA A 700 14.89 -39.96 29.26
N SER A 701 13.63 -40.44 29.32
CA SER A 701 12.72 -40.19 30.47
C SER A 701 13.09 -40.94 31.75
N THR A 702 14.10 -41.82 31.67
CA THR A 702 14.48 -42.76 32.74
C THR A 702 15.58 -42.25 33.68
N GLY A 703 16.47 -41.34 33.24
CA GLY A 703 17.65 -40.95 34.03
C GLY A 703 18.31 -39.58 33.80
N SER A 704 17.97 -38.84 32.73
CA SER A 704 18.69 -37.64 32.26
C SER A 704 18.62 -36.40 33.17
N GLY A 705 19.49 -35.42 32.89
CA GLY A 705 19.50 -34.09 33.51
C GLY A 705 19.79 -32.98 32.50
N SER A 706 19.14 -31.83 32.70
CA SER A 706 19.17 -30.66 31.80
C SER A 706 20.42 -29.79 32.00
N TRP A 707 21.02 -29.36 30.88
CA TRP A 707 22.16 -28.43 30.83
C TRP A 707 21.99 -27.40 29.70
N TYR A 708 22.47 -26.19 29.91
CA TYR A 708 22.40 -25.07 28.96
C TYR A 708 23.82 -24.63 28.60
N VAL A 709 24.05 -24.08 27.41
CA VAL A 709 25.39 -23.64 26.98
C VAL A 709 25.83 -22.39 27.77
N ASP A 710 27.14 -22.25 27.98
CA ASP A 710 27.84 -21.11 28.61
C ASP A 710 28.97 -20.73 27.64
N SER A 711 28.64 -19.87 26.66
CA SER A 711 29.47 -19.62 25.47
C SER A 711 30.56 -18.57 25.70
N ASP A 712 30.27 -17.52 26.46
CA ASP A 712 31.20 -16.43 26.76
C ASP A 712 32.10 -16.70 28.00
N GLY A 713 31.63 -17.53 28.94
CA GLY A 713 32.31 -17.86 30.19
C GLY A 713 31.95 -17.01 31.42
N ASP A 714 30.84 -16.26 31.41
CA ASP A 714 30.28 -15.52 32.55
C ASP A 714 29.85 -16.48 33.68
N GLY A 715 29.00 -17.45 33.37
CA GLY A 715 28.42 -18.43 34.30
C GLY A 715 26.89 -18.46 34.43
N TYR A 716 26.15 -17.59 33.73
CA TYR A 716 24.80 -17.89 33.23
C TYR A 716 24.90 -18.65 31.89
N GLY A 717 23.83 -18.67 31.10
CA GLY A 717 23.76 -19.40 29.84
C GLY A 717 22.44 -19.14 29.11
N ASP A 718 22.47 -19.36 27.79
CA ASP A 718 21.42 -19.02 26.82
C ASP A 718 20.01 -19.45 27.31
N GLU A 719 19.12 -18.46 27.48
CA GLU A 719 17.76 -18.70 27.95
C GLU A 719 16.83 -19.29 26.88
N THR A 720 17.12 -19.05 25.60
CA THR A 720 16.40 -19.59 24.44
C THR A 720 16.84 -21.03 24.11
N ALA A 721 18.06 -21.40 24.47
CA ALA A 721 18.61 -22.73 24.19
C ALA A 721 17.84 -23.84 24.90
N SER A 722 17.23 -24.73 24.11
CA SER A 722 16.58 -25.95 24.61
C SER A 722 17.60 -26.83 25.33
N ALA A 723 17.41 -27.04 26.64
CA ALA A 723 18.39 -27.71 27.49
C ALA A 723 18.75 -29.12 27.01
N GLU A 724 20.04 -29.41 26.85
CA GLU A 724 20.53 -30.75 26.52
C GLU A 724 20.23 -31.72 27.68
N LEU A 725 19.44 -32.76 27.39
CA LEU A 725 19.06 -33.82 28.32
C LEU A 725 20.05 -34.97 28.23
N LEU A 726 21.17 -34.85 28.96
CA LEU A 726 22.24 -35.85 29.00
C LEU A 726 22.10 -36.77 30.21
N CYS A 727 22.45 -38.05 30.05
CA CYS A 727 22.44 -39.03 31.13
C CYS A 727 23.74 -39.01 31.97
N ASP A 728 24.89 -38.58 31.43
CA ASP A 728 26.09 -38.21 32.20
C ASP A 728 26.42 -36.70 32.15
N THR A 729 27.30 -36.21 33.03
CA THR A 729 27.55 -34.75 33.16
C THR A 729 28.48 -34.20 32.06
N PRO A 730 28.11 -33.14 31.30
CA PRO A 730 28.94 -32.57 30.23
C PRO A 730 30.28 -32.01 30.74
N THR A 731 31.28 -31.97 29.87
CA THR A 731 32.69 -31.87 30.32
C THR A 731 33.18 -30.42 30.56
N SER A 732 32.58 -29.43 29.89
CA SER A 732 32.85 -27.97 30.04
C SER A 732 32.00 -27.16 29.05
N GLY A 733 31.65 -25.90 29.40
CA GLY A 733 30.91 -24.98 28.53
C GLY A 733 29.39 -25.09 28.65
N TYR A 734 28.92 -25.55 29.81
CA TYR A 734 27.50 -25.70 30.12
C TYR A 734 27.22 -25.38 31.60
N VAL A 735 26.06 -24.78 31.88
CA VAL A 735 25.55 -24.38 33.21
C VAL A 735 24.15 -24.95 33.48
N VAL A 736 23.49 -24.43 34.53
CA VAL A 736 22.16 -24.84 35.03
C VAL A 736 21.26 -23.65 35.43
N ASP A 737 21.69 -22.43 35.17
CA ASP A 737 20.89 -21.19 35.24
C ASP A 737 20.81 -20.69 33.79
N ASN A 738 19.61 -20.67 33.22
CA ASN A 738 19.34 -20.33 31.80
C ASN A 738 18.61 -18.99 31.71
N THR A 739 19.29 -17.95 32.14
CA THR A 739 18.72 -16.62 32.29
C THR A 739 19.62 -15.59 31.64
N ASP A 740 20.36 -15.98 30.61
CA ASP A 740 21.16 -15.05 29.83
C ASP A 740 20.47 -14.73 28.52
N CYS A 741 20.15 -13.44 28.35
CA CYS A 741 19.48 -12.89 27.19
C CYS A 741 20.46 -12.61 26.02
N ASP A 742 21.78 -12.61 26.26
CA ASP A 742 22.77 -12.84 25.19
C ASP A 742 24.06 -13.52 25.70
N ASP A 743 24.05 -14.87 25.76
CA ASP A 743 25.19 -15.77 26.07
C ASP A 743 26.47 -15.55 25.22
N LYS A 744 26.46 -14.58 24.29
CA LYS A 744 27.61 -14.18 23.47
C LYS A 744 28.37 -12.97 24.04
N ASP A 745 27.80 -12.16 24.95
CA ASP A 745 28.47 -10.98 25.54
C ASP A 745 28.35 -10.89 27.07
N ALA A 746 29.44 -11.26 27.75
CA ALA A 746 29.61 -11.26 29.21
C ALA A 746 29.57 -9.88 29.92
N GLU A 747 29.08 -8.83 29.26
CA GLU A 747 28.64 -7.58 29.89
C GLU A 747 27.09 -7.45 29.97
N VAL A 748 26.34 -8.32 29.29
CA VAL A 748 24.90 -8.63 29.48
C VAL A 748 24.76 -9.81 30.45
N ASN A 749 23.82 -9.76 31.42
CA ASN A 749 23.28 -10.87 32.24
C ASN A 749 22.52 -10.36 33.50
N PRO A 750 21.69 -11.18 34.20
CA PRO A 750 21.02 -10.81 35.47
C PRO A 750 21.91 -10.44 36.67
N GLY A 751 23.23 -10.45 36.50
CA GLY A 751 24.22 -9.95 37.46
C GLY A 751 24.80 -8.56 37.11
N ALA A 752 24.47 -8.01 35.94
CA ALA A 752 25.06 -6.82 35.35
C ALA A 752 24.49 -5.50 35.92
N THR A 753 24.36 -4.47 35.08
CA THR A 753 23.73 -3.18 35.41
C THR A 753 23.36 -2.48 34.11
N GLU A 754 22.06 -2.38 33.87
CA GLU A 754 21.40 -1.63 32.81
C GLU A 754 22.06 -0.26 32.49
N VAL A 755 22.43 -0.06 31.23
CA VAL A 755 23.04 1.15 30.64
C VAL A 755 22.31 1.55 29.36
N CYS A 756 22.54 2.78 28.91
CA CYS A 756 21.83 3.34 27.77
C CYS A 756 22.55 3.03 26.46
N ASP A 757 22.38 1.83 25.91
CA ASP A 757 22.90 1.43 24.59
C ASP A 757 22.00 0.45 23.78
N LEU A 758 20.70 0.43 24.08
CA LEU A 758 19.61 -0.33 23.41
C LEU A 758 19.53 -1.84 23.71
N ALA A 759 20.49 -2.44 24.41
CA ALA A 759 20.34 -3.79 24.96
C ALA A 759 19.77 -3.73 26.39
N ASP A 760 18.88 -4.66 26.77
CA ASP A 760 18.60 -4.96 28.18
C ASP A 760 19.82 -5.66 28.75
N ASN A 761 20.66 -4.94 29.50
CA ASN A 761 21.90 -5.53 29.97
C ASN A 761 21.71 -6.37 31.25
N ASP A 762 20.62 -6.18 32.02
CA ASP A 762 20.36 -6.98 33.24
C ASP A 762 19.21 -7.99 33.16
N CYS A 763 18.75 -8.29 31.94
CA CYS A 763 17.72 -9.27 31.57
C CYS A 763 16.50 -9.21 32.52
N ASP A 764 16.05 -7.98 32.79
CA ASP A 764 14.87 -7.64 33.59
C ASP A 764 14.23 -6.41 32.94
N PRO A 765 13.25 -6.57 32.02
CA PRO A 765 12.62 -5.45 31.33
C PRO A 765 11.75 -4.56 32.25
N SER A 766 11.79 -4.76 33.57
CA SER A 766 11.29 -3.81 34.57
C SER A 766 12.37 -2.87 35.14
N THR A 767 13.64 -3.17 34.88
CA THR A 767 14.77 -2.23 34.97
C THR A 767 14.78 -1.33 33.73
N THR A 768 15.39 -0.14 33.83
CA THR A 768 15.46 0.83 32.73
C THR A 768 16.68 1.74 32.91
N ALA A 769 17.38 2.05 31.82
CA ALA A 769 18.48 3.03 31.75
C ALA A 769 18.04 4.51 31.97
N ASP A 770 16.86 4.73 32.55
CA ASP A 770 16.12 5.98 32.71
C ASP A 770 16.98 7.11 33.32
N GLY A 771 17.10 8.23 32.60
CA GLY A 771 17.91 9.35 33.02
C GLY A 771 19.43 9.10 33.02
N THR A 772 19.92 8.12 32.25
CA THR A 772 21.33 7.93 31.89
C THR A 772 21.62 8.25 30.41
N ALA A 773 22.89 8.52 30.08
CA ALA A 773 23.32 8.84 28.73
C ALA A 773 24.75 8.34 28.47
N TYR A 774 24.99 7.78 27.29
CA TYR A 774 26.20 7.02 26.95
C TYR A 774 26.79 7.48 25.61
N TRP A 775 28.12 7.54 25.54
CA TRP A 775 28.87 7.93 24.33
C TRP A 775 29.74 6.77 23.87
N VAL A 776 29.51 6.30 22.65
CA VAL A 776 30.12 5.13 21.99
C VAL A 776 30.92 5.61 20.76
N PRO A 777 32.23 5.88 20.89
CA PRO A 777 33.05 6.29 19.75
C PRO A 777 33.65 5.10 19.01
N ASP A 778 33.58 5.07 17.68
CA ASP A 778 34.18 4.04 16.79
C ASP A 778 35.65 3.76 17.11
N SER A 779 36.34 4.80 17.58
CA SER A 779 37.77 4.78 17.92
C SER A 779 38.11 4.14 19.27
N GLY A 780 37.13 3.69 20.08
CA GLY A 780 37.43 3.04 21.37
C GLY A 780 36.23 2.70 22.26
N THR A 781 36.48 2.72 23.57
CA THR A 781 35.54 2.19 24.58
C THR A 781 34.38 3.16 24.88
N PRO A 782 33.14 2.66 25.03
CA PRO A 782 31.98 3.40 25.53
C PRO A 782 32.21 4.17 26.86
N SER A 783 31.36 5.16 27.14
CA SER A 783 31.53 6.01 28.33
C SER A 783 30.27 6.73 28.84
N ASP A 784 30.06 6.69 30.16
CA ASP A 784 29.04 7.47 30.89
C ASP A 784 29.25 8.98 30.72
N VAL A 785 28.29 9.62 30.03
CA VAL A 785 28.18 11.07 29.88
C VAL A 785 26.99 11.68 30.64
N THR A 786 26.18 10.86 31.33
CA THR A 786 25.03 11.24 32.18
C THR A 786 25.31 12.46 33.04
N SER A 787 26.41 12.42 33.81
CA SER A 787 26.75 13.48 34.76
C SER A 787 27.26 14.77 34.09
N THR A 788 27.53 14.73 32.78
CA THR A 788 27.86 15.88 31.93
C THR A 788 26.58 16.47 31.34
N LEU A 789 25.71 15.64 30.74
CA LEU A 789 24.56 16.10 29.97
C LEU A 789 23.32 16.41 30.83
N GLY A 790 23.09 15.70 31.94
CA GLY A 790 21.97 15.94 32.87
C GLY A 790 22.11 17.20 33.73
N GLY A 791 22.95 18.14 33.32
CA GLY A 791 23.29 19.36 34.06
C GLY A 791 22.22 20.46 33.96
N SER A 792 22.02 21.21 35.04
CA SER A 792 21.17 22.43 35.06
C SER A 792 21.76 23.65 34.33
N SER A 793 22.65 23.41 33.37
CA SER A 793 23.31 24.39 32.51
C SER A 793 23.90 23.62 31.32
N ALA A 794 23.59 24.04 30.10
CA ALA A 794 24.01 23.33 28.91
C ALA A 794 25.55 23.31 28.78
N VAL A 795 26.09 22.13 28.43
CA VAL A 795 27.52 21.91 28.25
C VAL A 795 27.89 22.14 26.78
N SER A 796 29.03 22.79 26.55
CA SER A 796 29.61 22.92 25.22
C SER A 796 30.62 21.82 24.96
N VAL A 797 30.28 20.97 24.00
CA VAL A 797 31.07 19.84 23.47
C VAL A 797 31.45 20.17 22.02
N THR A 798 32.51 19.55 21.52
CA THR A 798 32.81 19.51 20.09
C THR A 798 33.18 18.08 19.75
N TRP A 799 32.43 17.47 18.83
CA TRP A 799 32.73 16.17 18.25
C TRP A 799 33.56 16.34 16.98
N SER A 800 34.62 15.56 16.88
CA SER A 800 35.58 15.49 15.75
C SER A 800 36.22 14.10 15.63
N ASP A 801 35.64 13.15 16.35
CA ASP A 801 35.93 11.72 16.40
C ASP A 801 34.53 11.08 16.28
N ASP A 802 34.39 10.04 15.45
CA ASP A 802 33.10 9.52 14.99
C ASP A 802 32.42 8.59 16.02
N GLY A 803 31.09 8.39 15.90
CA GLY A 803 30.30 7.42 16.67
C GLY A 803 28.98 7.95 17.28
N ALA A 804 28.34 7.15 18.14
CA ALA A 804 26.96 7.33 18.60
C ALA A 804 26.80 7.88 20.04
N LEU A 805 25.76 8.70 20.25
CA LEU A 805 25.34 9.27 21.53
C LEU A 805 23.92 8.81 21.89
N TYR A 806 23.81 7.90 22.85
CA TYR A 806 22.55 7.41 23.38
C TYR A 806 22.05 8.28 24.55
N LEU A 807 20.77 8.63 24.51
CA LEU A 807 20.09 9.52 25.45
C LEU A 807 18.78 8.88 25.93
N CYS A 808 18.79 8.20 27.08
CA CYS A 808 17.59 7.57 27.59
C CYS A 808 16.62 8.59 28.21
N ALA A 809 15.36 8.17 28.43
CA ALA A 809 14.25 9.05 28.83
C ALA A 809 14.64 10.04 29.93
N GLY A 810 14.38 11.34 29.70
CA GLY A 810 14.94 12.39 30.56
C GLY A 810 15.11 13.76 29.93
N VAL A 811 15.80 14.65 30.66
CA VAL A 811 15.97 16.07 30.28
C VAL A 811 17.46 16.45 30.24
N TRP A 812 18.03 16.31 29.06
CA TRP A 812 19.42 16.55 28.69
C TRP A 812 19.69 18.03 28.40
N SER A 813 20.96 18.41 28.29
CA SER A 813 21.35 19.83 28.16
C SER A 813 22.66 20.03 27.38
N LEU A 814 22.50 20.07 26.05
CA LEU A 814 23.57 20.10 25.06
C LEU A 814 23.59 21.44 24.32
N ASN A 815 24.79 21.96 24.04
CA ASN A 815 25.05 23.09 23.13
C ASN A 815 26.37 22.84 22.39
N ALA A 816 26.36 21.95 21.39
CA ALA A 816 27.55 21.34 20.79
C ALA A 816 27.91 21.86 19.39
N THR A 817 28.98 21.31 18.84
CA THR A 817 29.45 21.51 17.48
C THR A 817 29.93 20.17 16.93
N VAL A 818 29.56 19.83 15.69
CA VAL A 818 30.05 18.65 14.97
C VAL A 818 31.00 19.18 13.89
N ASP A 819 32.27 18.78 13.92
CA ASP A 819 33.37 19.40 13.17
C ASP A 819 34.10 18.34 12.32
N GLY A 820 33.54 18.02 11.16
CA GLY A 820 34.07 17.02 10.23
C GLY A 820 34.04 15.57 10.70
N ALA A 821 33.04 15.18 11.49
CA ALA A 821 32.82 13.80 11.99
C ALA A 821 31.41 13.30 11.61
N ILE A 822 31.23 11.99 11.57
CA ILE A 822 29.93 11.31 11.56
C ILE A 822 29.47 11.18 13.02
N LEU A 823 28.24 11.58 13.33
CA LEU A 823 27.70 11.56 14.68
C LEU A 823 26.24 11.14 14.65
N ASP A 824 25.93 10.07 15.38
CA ASP A 824 24.55 9.65 15.60
C ASP A 824 24.11 10.09 16.99
N VAL A 825 22.88 10.56 17.11
CA VAL A 825 22.24 10.84 18.41
C VAL A 825 20.91 10.11 18.43
N VAL A 826 20.76 9.22 19.41
CA VAL A 826 19.58 8.35 19.55
C VAL A 826 18.91 8.61 20.89
N GLY A 827 17.63 8.93 20.87
CA GLY A 827 16.80 9.08 22.05
C GLY A 827 15.99 7.81 22.33
N VAL A 828 16.41 7.05 23.33
CA VAL A 828 15.76 5.78 23.69
C VAL A 828 14.39 6.08 24.32
N GLY A 829 13.33 5.55 23.69
CA GLY A 829 11.92 5.86 24.01
C GLY A 829 11.32 7.03 23.21
N GLY A 830 12.03 7.55 22.21
CA GLY A 830 11.49 8.50 21.24
C GLY A 830 11.24 9.93 21.74
N SER A 831 10.70 10.77 20.85
CA SER A 831 10.45 12.20 21.03
C SER A 831 9.66 12.52 22.30
N SER A 832 8.73 11.64 22.68
CA SER A 832 7.90 11.79 23.87
C SER A 832 8.66 11.63 25.20
N ALA A 833 9.71 10.79 25.22
CA ALA A 833 10.45 10.42 26.43
C ALA A 833 11.73 11.26 26.64
N VAL A 834 12.38 11.66 25.54
CA VAL A 834 13.73 12.26 25.57
C VAL A 834 13.67 13.75 25.20
N THR A 835 14.19 14.62 26.05
CA THR A 835 14.26 16.07 25.79
C THR A 835 15.69 16.60 25.89
N VAL A 836 16.20 17.17 24.80
CA VAL A 836 17.45 17.93 24.74
C VAL A 836 17.16 19.43 24.86
N ASN A 837 17.64 20.07 25.93
CA ASN A 837 17.33 21.48 26.22
C ASN A 837 18.56 22.41 26.09
N GLY A 838 18.55 23.33 25.11
CA GLY A 838 19.67 24.27 24.88
C GLY A 838 19.85 25.35 25.94
N ARG A 839 18.85 25.53 26.83
CA ARG A 839 18.80 26.52 27.91
C ARG A 839 19.14 27.96 27.46
N GLY A 840 18.77 28.31 26.22
CA GLY A 840 19.05 29.61 25.61
C GLY A 840 20.46 29.79 25.04
N GLY A 841 21.10 28.70 24.59
CA GLY A 841 22.13 28.71 23.53
C GLY A 841 21.58 28.11 22.23
N ARG A 842 22.45 27.75 21.27
CA ARG A 842 22.09 26.85 20.16
C ARG A 842 22.48 25.43 20.54
N LEU A 843 21.59 24.47 20.28
CA LEU A 843 21.77 23.07 20.65
C LEU A 843 22.86 22.39 19.80
N LEU A 844 22.82 22.52 18.47
CA LEU A 844 23.75 21.86 17.54
C LEU A 844 24.25 22.81 16.43
N ASP A 845 25.54 22.75 16.08
CA ASP A 845 26.17 23.54 15.01
C ASP A 845 27.09 22.62 14.18
N VAL A 846 26.63 22.20 13.01
CA VAL A 846 27.24 21.18 12.14
C VAL A 846 28.06 21.89 11.07
N GLU A 847 29.36 21.57 10.96
CA GLU A 847 30.24 22.20 9.98
C GLU A 847 31.38 21.31 9.47
N ASN A 848 31.98 21.76 8.37
CA ASN A 848 33.24 21.27 7.80
C ASN A 848 33.21 19.84 7.22
N GLY A 849 32.05 19.38 6.76
CA GLY A 849 31.86 18.04 6.19
C GLY A 849 31.52 16.98 7.22
N ALA A 850 31.01 17.39 8.39
CA ALA A 850 30.36 16.49 9.33
C ALA A 850 29.05 15.94 8.73
N ASP A 851 28.73 14.70 9.10
CA ASP A 851 27.41 14.11 8.98
C ASP A 851 26.73 14.05 10.36
N LEU A 852 25.42 13.89 10.39
CA LEU A 852 24.65 13.91 11.62
C LEU A 852 23.31 13.18 11.47
N SER A 853 23.14 12.05 12.16
CA SER A 853 21.83 11.43 12.37
C SER A 853 21.24 11.88 13.72
N LEU A 854 19.95 12.20 13.76
CA LEU A 854 19.21 12.57 14.96
C LEU A 854 17.90 11.76 15.00
N ASN A 855 17.79 10.75 15.87
CA ASN A 855 16.58 9.95 16.02
C ASN A 855 15.97 10.09 17.43
N GLY A 856 14.66 10.33 17.53
CA GLY A 856 13.87 10.02 18.73
C GLY A 856 13.96 10.99 19.92
N PHE A 857 13.95 12.32 19.75
CA PHE A 857 13.94 13.26 20.89
C PHE A 857 13.39 14.67 20.61
N THR A 858 12.85 15.33 21.64
CA THR A 858 12.64 16.79 21.58
C THR A 858 13.95 17.57 21.58
N LEU A 859 14.16 18.41 20.58
CA LEU A 859 15.03 19.58 20.66
C LEU A 859 14.20 20.79 21.15
N LYS A 860 14.48 21.39 22.32
CA LYS A 860 13.75 22.61 22.76
C LYS A 860 14.54 23.71 23.49
N ASN A 861 13.98 24.93 23.51
CA ASN A 861 14.49 26.13 24.21
C ASN A 861 15.88 26.61 23.73
N GLY A 862 16.13 26.51 22.42
CA GLY A 862 17.31 27.09 21.77
C GLY A 862 17.10 28.58 21.45
N TYR A 863 17.97 29.46 21.93
CA TYR A 863 17.85 30.91 21.70
C TYR A 863 19.17 31.51 21.22
N THR A 864 19.16 32.20 20.07
CA THR A 864 20.34 32.82 19.46
C THR A 864 20.06 34.21 18.89
N SER A 865 21.07 35.08 18.83
CA SER A 865 20.99 36.38 18.14
C SER A 865 21.60 36.33 16.74
N SER A 866 21.49 35.18 16.08
CA SER A 866 22.01 34.85 14.76
C SER A 866 21.05 33.83 14.12
N THR A 867 21.56 32.91 13.28
CA THR A 867 20.76 31.92 12.56
C THR A 867 20.72 30.55 13.25
N GLY A 868 19.62 29.80 13.04
CA GLY A 868 19.37 28.43 13.53
C GLY A 868 19.48 28.33 15.05
N ALA A 869 18.38 28.40 15.81
CA ALA A 869 18.47 28.34 17.27
C ALA A 869 18.40 26.90 17.84
N ALA A 870 17.81 25.96 17.11
CA ALA A 870 17.94 24.53 17.36
C ALA A 870 19.25 24.01 16.77
N VAL A 871 19.28 23.88 15.43
CA VAL A 871 20.34 23.24 14.64
C VAL A 871 20.81 24.20 13.56
N ARG A 872 22.09 24.11 13.19
CA ARG A 872 22.64 24.88 12.06
C ARG A 872 23.63 24.05 11.26
N VAL A 873 23.29 23.75 10.01
CA VAL A 873 24.07 22.87 9.11
C VAL A 873 24.78 23.71 8.03
N ARG A 874 26.09 23.52 7.85
CA ARG A 874 26.93 24.37 6.98
C ARG A 874 28.06 23.62 6.28
N GLY A 875 27.85 23.19 5.03
CA GLY A 875 28.82 22.38 4.29
C GLY A 875 28.90 20.96 4.85
N SER A 876 27.74 20.37 5.11
CA SER A 876 27.48 19.18 5.92
C SER A 876 26.08 18.62 5.62
N SER A 877 25.82 17.38 6.04
CA SER A 877 24.51 16.72 6.02
C SER A 877 23.80 16.84 7.37
N LEU A 878 22.53 16.42 7.39
CA LEU A 878 21.73 16.11 8.58
C LEU A 878 20.56 15.22 8.13
N VAL A 879 20.41 14.06 8.75
CA VAL A 879 19.20 13.22 8.67
C VAL A 879 18.52 13.27 10.04
N GLY A 880 17.18 13.28 10.08
CA GLY A 880 16.46 13.27 11.35
C GLY A 880 15.09 12.60 11.27
N ASP A 881 14.78 11.82 12.30
CA ASP A 881 13.55 11.02 12.41
C ASP A 881 13.02 11.03 13.86
N ASP A 882 11.69 10.94 14.05
CA ASP A 882 10.99 11.15 15.33
C ASP A 882 11.57 12.32 16.17
N LEU A 883 11.55 13.53 15.60
CA LEU A 883 12.03 14.75 16.26
C LEU A 883 10.90 15.72 16.58
N GLU A 884 10.85 16.23 17.80
CA GLU A 884 10.04 17.38 18.18
C GLU A 884 10.95 18.62 18.29
N ILE A 885 10.87 19.59 17.37
CA ILE A 885 11.77 20.75 17.32
C ILE A 885 10.98 22.02 17.68
N THR A 886 10.80 22.25 18.99
CA THR A 886 9.87 23.27 19.54
C THR A 886 10.51 24.39 20.39
N ASP A 887 9.84 25.54 20.50
CA ASP A 887 10.16 26.64 21.44
C ASP A 887 11.59 27.20 21.21
N HIS A 888 11.98 27.37 19.94
CA HIS A 888 13.25 27.96 19.53
C HIS A 888 13.09 29.41 19.02
N SER A 889 14.14 30.23 19.18
CA SER A 889 14.10 31.63 18.76
C SER A 889 15.43 32.16 18.20
N ALA A 890 15.41 32.52 16.92
CA ALA A 890 16.53 33.10 16.20
C ALA A 890 16.37 34.61 15.97
N GLY A 891 17.52 35.31 15.99
CA GLY A 891 17.59 36.75 15.82
C GLY A 891 17.87 37.22 14.39
N ASP A 892 17.89 36.31 13.41
CA ASP A 892 18.35 36.57 12.05
C ASP A 892 17.57 35.72 11.02
N HIS A 893 17.87 34.41 10.85
CA HIS A 893 17.19 33.52 9.89
C HIS A 893 17.14 32.07 10.42
N GLY A 894 16.05 31.33 10.21
CA GLY A 894 15.87 29.96 10.71
C GLY A 894 15.70 29.94 12.23
N GLY A 895 14.46 29.97 12.73
CA GLY A 895 14.16 29.93 14.17
C GLY A 895 14.63 28.63 14.80
N ALA A 896 14.20 27.49 14.26
CA ALA A 896 14.78 26.19 14.59
C ALA A 896 16.04 25.91 13.76
N LEU A 897 15.88 25.69 12.44
CA LEU A 897 16.91 25.17 11.53
C LEU A 897 17.44 26.25 10.59
N PHE A 898 18.77 26.29 10.41
CA PHE A 898 19.41 27.04 9.31
C PHE A 898 20.37 26.13 8.53
N VAL A 899 20.16 26.05 7.23
CA VAL A 899 20.85 25.16 6.28
C VAL A 899 21.63 26.00 5.27
N SER A 900 22.90 25.67 5.01
CA SER A 900 23.67 26.39 4.00
C SER A 900 24.77 25.59 3.32
N ASN A 901 24.68 25.45 1.99
CA ASN A 901 25.55 24.60 1.16
C ASN A 901 25.55 23.15 1.70
N SER A 902 24.37 22.63 2.00
CA SER A 902 24.14 21.46 2.85
C SER A 902 22.95 20.63 2.36
N ALA A 903 22.93 19.34 2.71
CA ALA A 903 21.73 18.52 2.64
C ALA A 903 21.04 18.50 4.02
N VAL A 904 19.71 18.45 4.02
CA VAL A 904 18.89 18.11 5.20
C VAL A 904 17.73 17.23 4.75
N GLU A 905 17.52 16.15 5.45
CA GLU A 905 16.38 15.25 5.28
C GLU A 905 15.72 15.04 6.64
N LEU A 906 14.39 15.13 6.68
CA LEU A 906 13.61 14.92 7.89
C LEU A 906 12.39 14.06 7.56
N SER A 907 12.24 12.95 8.27
CA SER A 907 11.04 12.11 8.33
C SER A 907 10.35 12.29 9.69
N ASN A 908 9.04 12.03 9.75
CA ASN A 908 8.24 11.93 10.99
C ASN A 908 8.43 13.09 12.01
N THR A 909 8.82 14.28 11.54
CA THR A 909 9.37 15.34 12.38
C THR A 909 8.38 16.49 12.57
N ILE A 910 8.22 16.93 13.83
CA ILE A 910 7.40 18.08 14.23
C ILE A 910 8.29 19.31 14.44
N ILE A 911 7.89 20.46 13.89
CA ILE A 911 8.58 21.76 14.03
C ILE A 911 7.55 22.81 14.49
N ASP A 912 7.60 23.20 15.77
CA ASP A 912 6.52 23.93 16.50
C ASP A 912 6.98 25.22 17.25
N ASP A 913 6.10 26.24 17.37
CA ASP A 913 6.29 27.55 18.06
C ASP A 913 7.68 28.20 17.82
N ASN A 914 8.27 28.01 16.63
CA ASN A 914 9.60 28.53 16.33
C ASN A 914 9.55 29.94 15.74
N TYR A 915 10.38 30.83 16.30
CA TYR A 915 10.37 32.24 15.94
C TYR A 915 11.68 32.71 15.28
N SER A 916 11.58 33.28 14.08
CA SER A 916 12.65 34.04 13.43
C SER A 916 12.37 35.54 13.44
N ALA A 917 13.38 36.35 13.80
CA ALA A 917 13.30 37.81 13.72
C ALA A 917 13.52 38.37 12.30
N GLY A 918 14.04 37.54 11.40
CA GLY A 918 13.98 37.69 9.95
C GLY A 918 13.25 36.48 9.38
N ASP A 919 13.87 35.71 8.51
CA ASP A 919 13.14 34.79 7.63
C ASP A 919 13.23 33.33 8.08
N GLY A 920 12.25 32.49 7.72
CA GLY A 920 12.19 31.06 8.08
C GLY A 920 11.97 30.83 9.57
N GLY A 921 10.72 30.68 10.03
CA GLY A 921 10.42 30.51 11.46
C GLY A 921 10.82 29.13 11.97
N GLY A 922 10.38 28.07 11.30
CA GLY A 922 10.97 26.73 11.44
C GLY A 922 12.36 26.67 10.79
N LEU A 923 12.39 26.65 9.45
CA LEU A 923 13.57 26.35 8.63
C LEU A 923 13.95 27.50 7.68
N TYR A 924 15.26 27.71 7.48
CA TYR A 924 15.80 28.58 6.42
C TYR A 924 16.93 27.88 5.65
N ALA A 925 16.87 27.87 4.32
CA ALA A 925 17.87 27.25 3.44
C ALA A 925 18.47 28.24 2.42
N THR A 926 19.76 28.11 2.11
CA THR A 926 20.51 29.02 1.21
C THR A 926 21.77 28.37 0.62
N GLY A 927 22.20 28.85 -0.54
CA GLY A 927 23.50 28.54 -1.15
C GLY A 927 23.53 27.14 -1.74
N SER A 928 22.54 26.82 -2.57
CA SER A 928 22.35 25.49 -3.17
C SER A 928 22.37 24.37 -2.13
N SER A 929 21.49 24.50 -1.14
CA SER A 929 21.18 23.41 -0.21
C SER A 929 20.06 22.54 -0.76
N THR A 930 20.01 21.26 -0.37
CA THR A 930 18.83 20.41 -0.56
C THR A 930 18.08 20.30 0.77
N VAL A 931 16.75 20.27 0.70
CA VAL A 931 15.88 19.99 1.84
C VAL A 931 14.80 19.01 1.39
N VAL A 932 14.70 17.88 2.10
CA VAL A 932 13.61 16.91 1.97
C VAL A 932 12.83 16.92 3.28
N LEU A 933 11.49 16.96 3.18
CA LEU A 933 10.56 16.84 4.29
C LEU A 933 9.53 15.77 3.92
N ASP A 934 9.60 14.60 4.55
CA ASP A 934 8.57 13.57 4.43
C ASP A 934 7.80 13.44 5.75
N THR A 935 6.48 13.23 5.64
CA THR A 935 5.58 12.95 6.78
C THR A 935 5.76 13.95 7.95
N CYS A 936 6.18 15.18 7.64
CA CYS A 936 6.57 16.20 8.61
C CYS A 936 5.41 17.13 8.97
N THR A 937 5.37 17.61 10.21
CA THR A 937 4.41 18.64 10.66
C THR A 937 5.14 19.93 11.04
N LEU A 938 4.84 21.04 10.37
CA LEU A 938 5.39 22.36 10.67
C LEU A 938 4.25 23.29 11.10
N GLU A 939 4.09 23.53 12.40
CA GLU A 939 2.95 24.27 12.96
C GLU A 939 3.31 25.47 13.87
N ASP A 940 2.40 26.44 13.97
CA ASP A 940 2.50 27.67 14.80
C ASP A 940 3.79 28.53 14.59
N ASN A 941 4.64 28.20 13.62
CA ASN A 941 5.92 28.88 13.38
C ASN A 941 5.75 30.30 12.81
N SER A 942 6.67 31.20 13.16
CA SER A 942 6.55 32.61 12.75
C SER A 942 7.85 33.31 12.35
N ALA A 943 7.75 34.13 11.31
CA ALA A 943 8.86 34.84 10.69
C ALA A 943 8.48 36.25 10.18
N SER A 944 9.47 36.96 9.65
CA SER A 944 9.26 38.03 8.67
C SER A 944 8.62 37.44 7.41
N ASP A 945 9.33 36.51 6.77
CA ASP A 945 8.97 35.86 5.50
C ASP A 945 9.19 34.34 5.59
N GLY A 946 8.24 33.52 5.13
CA GLY A 946 8.26 32.06 5.30
C GLY A 946 8.09 31.65 6.77
N GLY A 947 6.85 31.58 7.26
CA GLY A 947 6.56 31.27 8.67
C GLY A 947 7.08 29.90 9.09
N ALA A 948 6.77 28.85 8.33
CA ALA A 948 7.39 27.53 8.48
C ALA A 948 8.79 27.50 7.86
N ALA A 949 8.90 27.79 6.56
CA ALA A 949 10.11 27.55 5.76
C ALA A 949 10.42 28.67 4.75
N ASN A 950 11.71 28.93 4.52
CA ASN A 950 12.18 29.93 3.55
C ASN A 950 13.42 29.45 2.79
N ILE A 951 13.34 29.33 1.46
CA ILE A 951 14.28 28.56 0.61
C ILE A 951 14.86 29.46 -0.51
N ASN A 952 16.19 29.69 -0.49
CA ASN A 952 16.83 30.74 -1.29
C ASN A 952 18.11 30.30 -2.01
N ASP A 953 18.63 31.17 -2.89
CA ASP A 953 19.94 31.07 -3.54
C ASP A 953 20.13 29.70 -4.26
N ALA A 954 19.21 29.36 -5.17
CA ALA A 954 19.18 28.10 -5.93
C ALA A 954 19.34 26.84 -5.07
N SER A 955 18.68 26.83 -3.91
CA SER A 955 18.42 25.62 -3.10
C SER A 955 17.20 24.88 -3.62
N THR A 956 16.89 23.70 -3.09
CA THR A 956 15.66 22.95 -3.39
C THR A 956 14.88 22.65 -2.12
N LEU A 957 13.56 22.47 -2.27
CA LEU A 957 12.70 21.84 -1.28
C LEU A 957 11.83 20.80 -1.98
N THR A 958 11.95 19.55 -1.54
CA THR A 958 10.99 18.48 -1.83
C THR A 958 10.18 18.23 -0.56
N MET A 959 8.87 18.06 -0.73
CA MET A 959 7.94 17.85 0.36
C MET A 959 6.88 16.83 -0.06
N ASP A 960 6.75 15.74 0.68
CA ASP A 960 5.66 14.76 0.53
C ASP A 960 4.97 14.50 1.89
N ASN A 961 3.72 14.05 1.84
CA ASN A 961 2.88 13.64 2.97
C ASN A 961 2.84 14.60 4.19
N SER A 962 3.19 15.87 4.02
CA SER A 962 3.52 16.79 5.11
C SER A 962 2.38 17.77 5.44
N THR A 963 2.33 18.25 6.68
CA THR A 963 1.30 19.19 7.16
C THR A 963 1.92 20.52 7.59
N LEU A 964 1.37 21.63 7.12
CA LEU A 964 1.81 22.99 7.46
C LEU A 964 0.63 23.84 7.92
N THR A 965 0.49 24.03 9.24
CA THR A 965 -0.72 24.62 9.85
C THR A 965 -0.49 25.84 10.76
N ASP A 966 -1.37 26.84 10.68
CA ASP A 966 -1.41 28.13 11.43
C ASP A 966 -0.07 28.92 11.43
N ASN A 967 0.82 28.69 10.45
CA ASN A 967 2.09 29.40 10.35
C ASN A 967 1.89 30.86 9.92
N TYR A 968 2.68 31.77 10.51
CA TYR A 968 2.50 33.22 10.35
C TYR A 968 3.76 33.96 9.90
N ALA A 969 3.76 34.40 8.64
CA ALA A 969 4.72 35.37 8.12
C ALA A 969 4.18 36.81 8.27
N SER A 970 5.00 37.72 8.81
CA SER A 970 4.58 39.12 8.97
C SER A 970 4.59 39.94 7.66
N ALA A 971 5.19 39.39 6.60
CA ALA A 971 5.19 39.91 5.23
C ALA A 971 4.77 38.85 4.20
N TYR A 972 5.61 37.92 3.74
CA TYR A 972 5.28 37.07 2.58
C TYR A 972 5.47 35.57 2.81
N GLY A 973 4.59 34.74 2.22
CA GLY A 973 4.61 33.27 2.32
C GLY A 973 4.30 32.77 3.74
N GLY A 974 3.03 32.58 4.08
CA GLY A 974 2.61 32.32 5.47
C GLY A 974 3.23 31.07 6.08
N ALA A 975 3.23 29.96 5.34
CA ALA A 975 4.05 28.79 5.63
C ALA A 975 5.38 28.87 4.90
N LEU A 976 5.37 28.90 3.56
CA LEU A 976 6.53 28.72 2.71
C LEU A 976 6.81 29.95 1.85
N ARG A 977 8.09 30.31 1.72
CA ARG A 977 8.58 31.24 0.69
C ARG A 977 9.78 30.66 -0.04
N CYS A 978 9.90 30.92 -1.35
CA CYS A 978 11.14 30.70 -2.08
C CYS A 978 11.51 31.87 -3.02
N GLN A 979 12.82 32.08 -3.23
CA GLN A 979 13.32 33.04 -4.23
C GLN A 979 14.68 32.66 -4.83
N ASP A 980 15.20 33.52 -5.72
CA ASP A 980 16.56 33.48 -6.29
C ASP A 980 16.99 32.11 -6.89
N GLY A 981 16.16 31.58 -7.79
CA GLY A 981 16.50 30.39 -8.61
C GLY A 981 16.23 29.04 -7.95
N THR A 982 15.52 29.05 -6.81
CA THR A 982 15.07 27.86 -6.08
C THR A 982 13.99 27.08 -6.85
N SER A 983 13.87 25.77 -6.60
CA SER A 983 12.69 24.98 -6.97
C SER A 983 12.01 24.37 -5.76
N VAL A 984 10.68 24.29 -5.81
CA VAL A 984 9.82 23.70 -4.77
C VAL A 984 8.95 22.62 -5.41
N SER A 985 8.92 21.41 -4.86
CA SER A 985 7.91 20.41 -5.18
C SER A 985 7.12 20.04 -3.93
N ILE A 986 5.79 20.08 -4.04
CA ILE A 986 4.85 19.76 -2.98
C ILE A 986 3.93 18.64 -3.48
N THR A 987 4.00 17.48 -2.83
CA THR A 987 3.20 16.29 -3.13
C THR A 987 2.42 15.89 -1.88
N SER A 988 1.20 15.35 -2.04
CA SER A 988 0.33 14.77 -0.99
C SER A 988 0.10 15.57 0.31
N SER A 989 0.43 16.86 0.35
CA SER A 989 0.61 17.63 1.60
C SER A 989 -0.58 18.54 1.92
N ASP A 990 -0.82 18.86 3.20
CA ASP A 990 -1.81 19.87 3.62
C ASP A 990 -1.15 21.19 4.06
N PHE A 991 -1.74 22.30 3.60
CA PHE A 991 -1.43 23.65 4.01
C PHE A 991 -2.70 24.31 4.54
N SER A 992 -2.85 24.39 5.86
CA SER A 992 -4.07 24.90 6.51
C SER A 992 -3.86 26.13 7.40
N LEU A 993 -4.84 27.03 7.43
CA LEU A 993 -4.91 28.21 8.33
C LEU A 993 -3.78 29.26 8.23
N ASN A 994 -2.73 29.02 7.43
CA ASN A 994 -1.55 29.87 7.35
C ASN A 994 -1.87 31.31 6.90
N SER A 995 -1.04 32.27 7.30
CA SER A 995 -1.32 33.69 7.01
C SER A 995 -0.10 34.59 6.76
N SER A 996 -0.28 35.53 5.82
CA SER A 996 0.71 36.52 5.37
C SER A 996 0.07 37.81 4.82
N ILE A 997 0.88 38.69 4.20
CA ILE A 997 0.40 39.75 3.31
C ILE A 997 0.07 39.16 1.94
N ASP A 998 1.04 38.56 1.27
CA ASP A 998 0.87 37.89 -0.03
C ASP A 998 1.33 36.43 0.05
N GLY A 999 0.59 35.52 -0.62
CA GLY A 999 0.82 34.08 -0.54
C GLY A 999 0.48 33.54 0.85
N GLY A 1000 -0.81 33.36 1.14
CA GLY A 1000 -1.31 33.03 2.49
C GLY A 1000 -0.70 31.75 3.07
N ALA A 1001 -0.45 30.76 2.22
CA ALA A 1001 0.40 29.60 2.51
C ALA A 1001 1.77 29.73 1.84
N VAL A 1002 1.84 29.99 0.53
CA VAL A 1002 3.05 29.89 -0.29
C VAL A 1002 3.29 31.14 -1.14
N GLU A 1003 4.51 31.68 -1.14
CA GLU A 1003 4.97 32.69 -2.12
C GLU A 1003 6.17 32.16 -2.95
N LEU A 1004 6.00 32.11 -4.28
CA LEU A 1004 7.04 31.76 -5.25
C LEU A 1004 7.56 33.05 -5.93
N PHE A 1005 8.69 33.59 -5.47
CA PHE A 1005 9.16 34.94 -5.84
C PHE A 1005 10.39 34.96 -6.76
N GLY A 1006 10.54 36.03 -7.54
CA GLY A 1006 11.75 36.35 -8.30
C GLY A 1006 11.99 35.44 -9.49
N SER A 1007 12.64 34.30 -9.25
CA SER A 1007 12.81 33.23 -10.25
C SER A 1007 12.72 31.84 -9.62
N CYS A 1008 11.91 31.69 -8.57
CA CYS A 1008 11.50 30.39 -8.05
C CYS A 1008 10.33 29.82 -8.85
N THR A 1009 10.34 28.51 -9.11
CA THR A 1009 9.25 27.75 -9.74
C THR A 1009 8.71 26.68 -8.80
N GLY A 1010 7.43 26.33 -8.93
CA GLY A 1010 6.77 25.36 -8.04
C GLY A 1010 5.85 24.37 -8.75
N THR A 1011 5.89 23.12 -8.29
CA THR A 1011 4.92 22.06 -8.61
C THR A 1011 4.07 21.73 -7.39
N VAL A 1012 2.77 21.50 -7.60
CA VAL A 1012 1.81 21.15 -6.54
C VAL A 1012 0.94 19.99 -7.03
N GLU A 1013 1.12 18.81 -6.44
CA GLU A 1013 0.43 17.58 -6.83
C GLU A 1013 -0.30 16.93 -5.65
N SER A 1014 -1.52 16.45 -5.89
CA SER A 1014 -2.37 15.70 -4.94
C SER A 1014 -2.57 16.36 -3.55
N SER A 1015 -2.32 17.67 -3.44
CA SER A 1015 -2.16 18.38 -2.17
C SER A 1015 -3.39 19.21 -1.79
N THR A 1016 -3.54 19.54 -0.51
CA THR A 1016 -4.66 20.33 0.02
C THR A 1016 -4.20 21.69 0.55
N PHE A 1017 -4.97 22.73 0.24
CA PHE A 1017 -4.78 24.10 0.73
C PHE A 1017 -6.09 24.59 1.31
N SER A 1018 -6.21 24.72 2.64
CA SER A 1018 -7.48 25.08 3.27
C SER A 1018 -7.41 26.29 4.22
N ASN A 1019 -8.43 27.15 4.19
CA ASN A 1019 -8.62 28.27 5.14
C ASN A 1019 -7.46 29.30 5.22
N ASN A 1020 -6.52 29.30 4.28
CA ASN A 1020 -5.36 30.21 4.31
C ASN A 1020 -5.76 31.67 4.03
N TYR A 1021 -5.03 32.63 4.58
CA TYR A 1021 -5.39 34.06 4.54
C TYR A 1021 -4.25 34.99 4.11
N ALA A 1022 -4.42 35.65 2.96
CA ALA A 1022 -3.59 36.75 2.48
C ALA A 1022 -4.26 38.12 2.72
N SER A 1023 -3.48 39.11 3.16
CA SER A 1023 -3.96 40.48 3.43
C SER A 1023 -3.87 41.46 2.26
N ASP A 1024 -3.18 41.10 1.17
CA ASP A 1024 -3.32 41.62 -0.20
C ASP A 1024 -3.63 40.43 -1.14
N ASP A 1025 -2.68 39.89 -1.91
CA ASP A 1025 -2.93 38.95 -3.03
C ASP A 1025 -2.56 37.47 -2.75
N GLY A 1026 -3.27 36.51 -3.37
CA GLY A 1026 -2.93 35.08 -3.36
C GLY A 1026 -3.26 34.37 -2.04
N GLY A 1027 -4.55 34.07 -1.81
CA GLY A 1027 -5.07 33.62 -0.51
C GLY A 1027 -4.47 32.32 0.02
N ALA A 1028 -4.06 31.40 -0.85
CA ALA A 1028 -3.17 30.28 -0.53
C ALA A 1028 -1.82 30.44 -1.22
N ILE A 1029 -1.78 30.58 -2.55
CA ILE A 1029 -0.53 30.65 -3.33
C ILE A 1029 -0.43 31.96 -4.10
N TRP A 1030 0.75 32.57 -4.08
CA TRP A 1030 1.16 33.68 -4.92
C TRP A 1030 2.42 33.29 -5.71
N ALA A 1031 2.46 33.52 -7.02
CA ALA A 1031 3.58 33.13 -7.87
C ALA A 1031 3.99 34.21 -8.90
N GLU A 1032 5.28 34.51 -9.03
CA GLU A 1032 5.84 35.40 -10.06
C GLU A 1032 6.26 34.65 -11.35
N ASN A 1033 6.44 33.32 -11.29
CA ASN A 1033 6.89 32.47 -12.39
C ASN A 1033 5.93 31.27 -12.59
N THR A 1034 6.32 30.31 -13.44
CA THR A 1034 5.55 29.08 -13.70
C THR A 1034 5.15 28.35 -12.43
N LEU A 1035 3.87 28.00 -12.37
CA LEU A 1035 3.25 27.16 -11.34
C LEU A 1035 2.34 26.14 -12.04
N ASP A 1036 2.60 24.86 -11.80
CA ASP A 1036 1.79 23.75 -12.31
C ASP A 1036 1.10 23.04 -11.14
N ILE A 1037 -0.22 22.89 -11.24
CA ILE A 1037 -1.09 22.35 -10.19
C ILE A 1037 -1.87 21.14 -10.75
N THR A 1038 -1.70 19.98 -10.13
CA THR A 1038 -2.32 18.70 -10.56
C THR A 1038 -3.05 18.04 -9.38
N GLY A 1039 -4.25 17.49 -9.60
CA GLY A 1039 -4.96 16.64 -8.63
C GLY A 1039 -5.33 17.30 -7.27
N SER A 1040 -5.12 18.61 -7.12
CA SER A 1040 -5.02 19.27 -5.81
C SER A 1040 -6.31 20.00 -5.41
N THR A 1041 -6.52 20.23 -4.11
CA THR A 1041 -7.77 20.80 -3.56
C THR A 1041 -7.53 22.10 -2.79
N PHE A 1042 -8.24 23.16 -3.18
CA PHE A 1042 -8.21 24.49 -2.56
C PHE A 1042 -9.58 24.81 -1.98
N THR A 1043 -9.69 25.01 -0.65
CA THR A 1043 -11.00 25.20 0.04
C THR A 1043 -10.96 26.38 1.03
N ASP A 1044 -11.99 27.23 1.05
CA ASP A 1044 -12.17 28.36 2.00
C ASP A 1044 -11.02 29.40 2.06
N ASN A 1045 -10.04 29.34 1.14
CA ASN A 1045 -8.91 30.28 1.10
C ASN A 1045 -9.38 31.71 0.77
N THR A 1046 -8.72 32.70 1.36
CA THR A 1046 -9.17 34.10 1.36
C THR A 1046 -8.05 35.08 1.03
N ALA A 1047 -8.23 35.88 -0.02
CA ALA A 1047 -7.42 37.06 -0.33
C ALA A 1047 -8.23 38.36 -0.07
N SER A 1048 -7.61 39.36 0.56
CA SER A 1048 -8.22 40.69 0.71
C SER A 1048 -8.13 41.56 -0.55
N GLY A 1049 -7.18 41.24 -1.43
CA GLY A 1049 -7.03 41.73 -2.79
C GLY A 1049 -7.47 40.66 -3.80
N GLN A 1050 -6.56 40.21 -4.66
CA GLN A 1050 -6.83 39.37 -5.84
C GLN A 1050 -6.39 37.91 -5.66
N GLY A 1051 -7.06 36.97 -6.33
CA GLY A 1051 -6.69 35.55 -6.33
C GLY A 1051 -6.99 34.86 -5.00
N GLY A 1052 -8.28 34.60 -4.73
CA GLY A 1052 -8.74 34.11 -3.42
C GLY A 1052 -8.15 32.77 -2.99
N SER A 1053 -7.74 31.91 -3.93
CA SER A 1053 -6.85 30.77 -3.66
C SER A 1053 -5.47 30.96 -4.30
N VAL A 1054 -5.42 31.27 -5.61
CA VAL A 1054 -4.16 31.34 -6.37
C VAL A 1054 -4.04 32.64 -7.13
N TRP A 1055 -2.85 33.23 -7.10
CA TRP A 1055 -2.44 34.35 -7.93
C TRP A 1055 -1.16 33.97 -8.70
N SER A 1056 -1.11 34.25 -10.00
CA SER A 1056 0.11 34.06 -10.82
C SER A 1056 0.36 35.24 -11.77
N ASP A 1057 1.63 35.67 -11.88
CA ASP A 1057 2.10 36.63 -12.88
C ASP A 1057 2.60 35.98 -14.18
N ASP A 1058 2.94 34.68 -14.19
CA ASP A 1058 3.33 33.94 -15.39
C ASP A 1058 2.45 32.69 -15.65
N LEU A 1059 2.94 31.73 -16.45
CA LEU A 1059 2.21 30.52 -16.86
C LEU A 1059 1.64 29.78 -15.66
N LEU A 1060 0.34 29.50 -15.71
CA LEU A 1060 -0.37 28.70 -14.71
C LEU A 1060 -1.09 27.55 -15.41
N THR A 1061 -0.72 26.32 -15.06
CA THR A 1061 -1.43 25.08 -15.47
C THR A 1061 -2.21 24.54 -14.28
N VAL A 1062 -3.45 24.14 -14.51
CA VAL A 1062 -4.34 23.55 -13.50
C VAL A 1062 -5.05 22.35 -14.11
N ASP A 1063 -4.66 21.14 -13.73
CA ASP A 1063 -5.31 19.90 -14.16
C ASP A 1063 -5.95 19.13 -12.99
N THR A 1064 -7.11 18.52 -13.24
CA THR A 1064 -7.80 17.56 -12.35
C THR A 1064 -7.97 18.06 -10.89
N SER A 1065 -8.01 19.38 -10.69
CA SER A 1065 -7.95 20.05 -9.39
C SER A 1065 -9.29 20.68 -8.98
N SER A 1066 -9.48 20.97 -7.70
CA SER A 1066 -10.72 21.52 -7.14
C SER A 1066 -10.50 22.84 -6.41
N PHE A 1067 -11.35 23.83 -6.69
CA PHE A 1067 -11.35 25.16 -6.06
C PHE A 1067 -12.75 25.46 -5.51
N THR A 1068 -12.89 25.50 -4.17
CA THR A 1068 -14.17 25.53 -3.47
C THR A 1068 -14.23 26.67 -2.46
N ASP A 1069 -15.31 27.46 -2.52
CA ASP A 1069 -15.63 28.55 -1.57
C ASP A 1069 -14.54 29.63 -1.38
N GLY A 1070 -13.57 29.72 -2.31
CA GLY A 1070 -12.51 30.73 -2.28
C GLY A 1070 -13.05 32.15 -2.40
N TYR A 1071 -12.47 33.09 -1.64
CA TYR A 1071 -12.90 34.48 -1.58
C TYR A 1071 -11.80 35.47 -1.99
N SER A 1072 -12.14 36.39 -2.91
CA SER A 1072 -11.32 37.54 -3.28
C SER A 1072 -12.03 38.88 -2.97
N GLY A 1073 -11.30 39.77 -2.29
CA GLY A 1073 -11.74 41.12 -1.97
C GLY A 1073 -11.75 42.12 -3.13
N ASP A 1074 -11.13 41.79 -4.26
CA ASP A 1074 -11.19 42.52 -5.54
C ASP A 1074 -11.51 41.54 -6.72
N ASP A 1075 -10.51 40.87 -7.30
CA ASP A 1075 -10.62 40.11 -8.56
C ASP A 1075 -10.09 38.66 -8.46
N GLY A 1076 -10.79 37.70 -9.08
CA GLY A 1076 -10.36 36.29 -9.16
C GLY A 1076 -10.67 35.52 -7.89
N GLY A 1077 -11.92 35.07 -7.71
CA GLY A 1077 -12.39 34.43 -6.46
C GLY A 1077 -11.67 33.13 -6.11
N ALA A 1078 -11.33 32.32 -7.11
CA ALA A 1078 -10.35 31.24 -6.96
C ALA A 1078 -8.98 31.67 -7.52
N ILE A 1079 -8.92 32.04 -8.80
CA ILE A 1079 -7.68 32.25 -9.55
C ILE A 1079 -7.59 33.65 -10.14
N ARG A 1080 -6.44 34.28 -9.98
CA ARG A 1080 -6.02 35.51 -10.68
C ARG A 1080 -4.76 35.22 -11.49
N SER A 1081 -4.83 35.25 -12.83
CA SER A 1081 -3.63 35.05 -13.69
C SER A 1081 -3.37 36.25 -14.60
N LYS A 1082 -2.11 36.73 -14.65
CA LYS A 1082 -1.71 37.84 -15.54
C LYS A 1082 -1.08 37.38 -16.86
N SER A 1083 -0.70 36.11 -16.99
CA SER A 1083 -0.14 35.51 -18.20
C SER A 1083 -1.11 34.46 -18.76
N THR A 1084 -0.58 33.44 -19.44
CA THR A 1084 -1.36 32.34 -20.02
C THR A 1084 -1.87 31.41 -18.93
N LEU A 1085 -3.14 31.01 -19.03
CA LEU A 1085 -3.80 30.11 -18.09
C LEU A 1085 -4.40 28.92 -18.82
N THR A 1086 -3.98 27.72 -18.44
CA THR A 1086 -4.55 26.45 -18.92
C THR A 1086 -5.26 25.75 -17.76
N VAL A 1087 -6.53 25.41 -17.96
CA VAL A 1087 -7.36 24.69 -16.99
C VAL A 1087 -7.96 23.47 -17.68
N SER A 1088 -7.74 22.28 -17.13
CA SER A 1088 -8.29 21.01 -17.63
C SER A 1088 -8.87 20.17 -16.48
N SER A 1089 -9.93 19.41 -16.78
CA SER A 1089 -10.55 18.41 -15.88
C SER A 1089 -10.99 18.90 -14.48
N SER A 1090 -11.01 20.22 -14.23
CA SER A 1090 -11.02 20.80 -12.88
C SER A 1090 -12.40 21.31 -12.44
N VAL A 1091 -12.59 21.49 -11.14
CA VAL A 1091 -13.84 21.94 -10.50
C VAL A 1091 -13.67 23.31 -9.84
N PHE A 1092 -14.65 24.19 -10.05
CA PHE A 1092 -14.75 25.50 -9.41
C PHE A 1092 -16.17 25.64 -8.81
N HIS A 1093 -16.28 25.57 -7.49
CA HIS A 1093 -17.55 25.63 -6.75
C HIS A 1093 -17.63 26.84 -5.80
N SER A 1094 -18.72 27.60 -5.87
CA SER A 1094 -19.09 28.66 -4.90
C SER A 1094 -18.07 29.78 -4.64
N ASN A 1095 -17.02 29.88 -5.47
CA ASN A 1095 -15.99 30.91 -5.35
C ASN A 1095 -16.57 32.32 -5.59
N GLN A 1096 -16.02 33.32 -4.90
CA GLN A 1096 -16.62 34.66 -4.76
C GLN A 1096 -15.58 35.77 -4.98
N ALA A 1097 -15.91 36.73 -5.86
CA ALA A 1097 -15.12 37.95 -6.07
C ALA A 1097 -15.96 39.23 -5.88
N ALA A 1098 -15.38 40.24 -5.23
CA ALA A 1098 -16.08 41.49 -4.95
C ALA A 1098 -16.22 42.44 -6.17
N ASP A 1099 -15.34 42.34 -7.16
CA ASP A 1099 -15.42 43.08 -8.43
C ASP A 1099 -15.55 42.07 -9.61
N ARG A 1100 -14.54 41.26 -9.95
CA ARG A 1100 -14.57 40.44 -11.19
C ARG A 1100 -14.03 39.01 -11.05
N GLY A 1101 -14.47 38.13 -11.95
CA GLY A 1101 -13.92 36.78 -12.09
C GLY A 1101 -14.21 35.90 -10.87
N GLY A 1102 -15.49 35.63 -10.61
CA GLY A 1102 -15.95 34.89 -9.43
C GLY A 1102 -15.25 33.55 -9.21
N ALA A 1103 -14.85 32.88 -10.29
CA ALA A 1103 -13.83 31.84 -10.25
C ALA A 1103 -12.47 32.38 -10.76
N ILE A 1104 -12.43 32.98 -11.95
CA ILE A 1104 -11.20 33.31 -12.67
C ILE A 1104 -11.23 34.75 -13.22
N ASP A 1105 -10.21 35.56 -12.92
CA ASP A 1105 -9.89 36.82 -13.65
C ASP A 1105 -8.52 36.66 -14.35
N ALA A 1106 -8.55 36.62 -15.68
CA ALA A 1106 -7.40 36.37 -16.55
C ALA A 1106 -7.05 37.59 -17.42
N SER A 1107 -5.76 37.87 -17.59
CA SER A 1107 -5.28 39.03 -18.37
C SER A 1107 -4.86 38.67 -19.80
N GLU A 1108 -4.18 37.55 -20.00
CA GLU A 1108 -3.76 37.04 -21.31
C GLU A 1108 -4.53 35.75 -21.69
N ALA A 1109 -4.02 34.96 -22.65
CA ALA A 1109 -4.76 33.86 -23.26
C ALA A 1109 -5.19 32.79 -22.24
N THR A 1110 -6.43 32.31 -22.36
CA THR A 1110 -7.03 31.37 -21.41
C THR A 1110 -7.66 30.18 -22.13
N THR A 1111 -7.31 28.95 -21.74
CA THR A 1111 -7.92 27.72 -22.23
C THR A 1111 -8.56 26.97 -21.07
N VAL A 1112 -9.83 26.57 -21.21
CA VAL A 1112 -10.58 25.82 -20.19
C VAL A 1112 -11.25 24.62 -20.84
N SER A 1113 -10.84 23.40 -20.44
CA SER A 1113 -11.31 22.15 -21.04
C SER A 1113 -11.87 21.17 -20.01
N ALA A 1114 -12.93 20.43 -20.36
CA ALA A 1114 -13.57 19.40 -19.54
C ALA A 1114 -13.98 19.80 -18.09
N SER A 1115 -13.92 21.08 -17.75
CA SER A 1115 -13.97 21.59 -16.37
C SER A 1115 -15.39 22.01 -15.96
N THR A 1116 -15.67 22.08 -14.67
CA THR A 1116 -17.02 22.35 -14.12
C THR A 1116 -17.04 23.57 -13.20
N PHE A 1117 -17.84 24.58 -13.57
CA PHE A 1117 -18.05 25.82 -12.82
C PHE A 1117 -19.47 25.86 -12.28
N THR A 1118 -19.62 25.81 -10.95
CA THR A 1118 -20.92 25.78 -10.26
C THR A 1118 -21.03 26.88 -9.21
N ASP A 1119 -22.16 27.58 -9.20
CA ASP A 1119 -22.55 28.59 -8.19
C ASP A 1119 -21.59 29.78 -7.95
N ASN A 1120 -20.48 29.88 -8.69
CA ASN A 1120 -19.49 30.96 -8.56
C ASN A 1120 -20.12 32.35 -8.79
N TYR A 1121 -19.66 33.34 -8.01
CA TYR A 1121 -20.29 34.67 -7.91
C TYR A 1121 -19.30 35.83 -8.09
N ALA A 1122 -19.71 36.85 -8.84
CA ALA A 1122 -19.02 38.15 -8.86
C ALA A 1122 -19.99 39.32 -8.68
N ASP A 1123 -19.65 40.28 -7.82
CA ASP A 1123 -20.52 41.43 -7.54
C ASP A 1123 -20.62 42.38 -8.77
N ASP A 1124 -19.55 42.55 -9.55
CA ASP A 1124 -19.61 43.25 -10.84
C ASP A 1124 -19.62 42.32 -12.07
N ALA A 1125 -18.59 41.49 -12.29
CA ALA A 1125 -18.39 40.87 -13.61
C ALA A 1125 -17.88 39.41 -13.63
N ALA A 1126 -18.73 38.51 -14.12
CA ALA A 1126 -18.44 37.14 -14.59
C ALA A 1126 -17.92 36.13 -13.55
N ALA A 1127 -18.12 34.84 -13.86
CA ALA A 1127 -17.39 33.75 -13.21
C ALA A 1127 -15.99 33.59 -13.84
N ILE A 1128 -15.90 33.77 -15.17
CA ILE A 1128 -14.62 33.92 -15.88
C ILE A 1128 -14.61 35.27 -16.60
N ASP A 1129 -13.72 36.17 -16.20
CA ASP A 1129 -13.40 37.39 -16.93
C ASP A 1129 -12.06 37.23 -17.65
N SER A 1130 -12.01 37.46 -18.96
CA SER A 1130 -10.76 37.44 -19.73
C SER A 1130 -10.64 38.67 -20.64
N ASN A 1131 -9.41 39.19 -20.70
CA ASN A 1131 -9.05 40.40 -21.45
C ASN A 1131 -8.34 40.09 -22.78
N ALA A 1132 -8.04 38.80 -23.05
CA ALA A 1132 -7.49 38.29 -24.29
C ALA A 1132 -8.33 37.10 -24.82
N SER A 1133 -7.76 36.23 -25.65
CA SER A 1133 -8.50 35.10 -26.24
C SER A 1133 -8.91 34.05 -25.20
N LEU A 1134 -10.16 33.56 -25.28
CA LEU A 1134 -10.72 32.54 -24.39
C LEU A 1134 -11.25 31.34 -25.18
N VAL A 1135 -10.70 30.15 -24.92
CA VAL A 1135 -11.15 28.88 -25.50
C VAL A 1135 -11.83 28.04 -24.42
N ILE A 1136 -13.07 27.62 -24.66
CA ILE A 1136 -13.86 26.75 -23.76
C ILE A 1136 -14.19 25.45 -24.50
N ASN A 1137 -13.68 24.32 -24.03
CA ASN A 1137 -13.84 23.01 -24.68
C ASN A 1137 -14.56 22.00 -23.76
N ASN A 1138 -15.79 21.61 -24.10
CA ASN A 1138 -16.60 20.61 -23.37
C ASN A 1138 -16.94 20.89 -21.89
N SER A 1139 -16.58 22.05 -21.36
CA SER A 1139 -16.80 22.46 -19.96
C SER A 1139 -18.27 22.72 -19.61
N THR A 1140 -18.62 22.64 -18.32
CA THR A 1140 -19.96 22.87 -17.78
C THR A 1140 -20.00 24.11 -16.87
N PHE A 1141 -21.06 24.90 -17.00
CA PHE A 1141 -21.34 26.11 -16.21
C PHE A 1141 -22.79 26.07 -15.71
N ASP A 1142 -23.02 25.71 -14.44
CA ASP A 1142 -24.37 25.74 -13.83
C ASP A 1142 -24.49 26.80 -12.73
N SER A 1143 -25.63 27.50 -12.70
CA SER A 1143 -26.11 28.38 -11.62
C SER A 1143 -25.21 29.58 -11.22
N ASN A 1144 -24.00 29.71 -11.77
CA ASN A 1144 -23.10 30.85 -11.59
C ASN A 1144 -23.83 32.19 -11.81
N SER A 1145 -23.47 33.22 -11.05
CA SER A 1145 -24.22 34.49 -11.08
C SER A 1145 -23.41 35.78 -10.90
N VAL A 1146 -23.95 36.86 -11.46
CA VAL A 1146 -23.23 38.15 -11.62
C VAL A 1146 -24.13 39.33 -11.27
N GLY A 1147 -23.68 40.16 -10.33
CA GLY A 1147 -24.47 41.25 -9.73
C GLY A 1147 -24.78 42.43 -10.66
N ASP A 1148 -23.76 43.19 -11.11
CA ASP A 1148 -23.97 44.54 -11.68
C ASP A 1148 -23.47 44.80 -13.13
N LYS A 1149 -22.54 44.04 -13.73
CA LYS A 1149 -22.08 44.26 -15.13
C LYS A 1149 -21.48 43.02 -15.84
N GLY A 1150 -22.32 42.18 -16.45
CA GLY A 1150 -21.87 41.26 -17.49
C GLY A 1150 -22.75 40.05 -17.69
N GLY A 1151 -22.12 39.01 -18.25
CA GLY A 1151 -22.53 37.61 -18.29
C GLY A 1151 -21.58 36.76 -17.43
N VAL A 1152 -21.85 35.46 -17.29
CA VAL A 1152 -20.98 34.50 -16.57
C VAL A 1152 -19.60 34.31 -17.24
N LEU A 1153 -19.51 34.53 -18.55
CA LEU A 1153 -18.26 34.79 -19.27
C LEU A 1153 -18.24 36.27 -19.67
N ARG A 1154 -17.19 37.01 -19.29
CA ARG A 1154 -16.93 38.37 -19.82
C ARG A 1154 -15.66 38.37 -20.66
N LEU A 1155 -15.76 39.06 -21.80
CA LEU A 1155 -14.72 39.11 -22.83
C LEU A 1155 -14.46 40.58 -23.19
N ASN A 1156 -13.24 41.07 -22.98
CA ASN A 1156 -12.93 42.51 -22.92
C ASN A 1156 -11.68 42.89 -23.74
N TYR A 1157 -11.84 42.91 -25.07
CA TYR A 1157 -10.74 42.68 -26.01
C TYR A 1157 -10.00 43.89 -26.58
N GLY A 1158 -8.78 43.59 -27.07
CA GLY A 1158 -8.07 44.36 -28.08
C GLY A 1158 -8.67 44.23 -29.49
N ALA A 1159 -7.81 44.08 -30.50
CA ALA A 1159 -8.18 44.20 -31.92
C ALA A 1159 -8.06 42.93 -32.76
N SER A 1160 -7.54 41.86 -32.16
CA SER A 1160 -7.03 40.66 -32.83
C SER A 1160 -7.69 39.36 -32.35
N ASP A 1161 -8.45 39.45 -31.26
CA ASP A 1161 -8.58 38.35 -30.30
C ASP A 1161 -9.96 37.66 -30.44
N SER A 1162 -10.07 36.40 -30.02
CA SER A 1162 -11.25 35.52 -30.25
C SER A 1162 -11.88 34.98 -28.96
N CYS A 1163 -13.08 34.41 -29.06
CA CYS A 1163 -13.52 33.37 -28.13
C CYS A 1163 -14.17 32.24 -28.92
N GLU A 1164 -13.85 31.02 -28.51
CA GLU A 1164 -14.30 29.78 -29.11
C GLU A 1164 -14.91 28.92 -28.00
N ILE A 1165 -16.17 28.50 -28.19
CA ILE A 1165 -16.89 27.64 -27.25
C ILE A 1165 -17.30 26.36 -28.01
N ASN A 1166 -16.56 25.28 -27.77
CA ASN A 1166 -16.67 24.02 -28.49
C ASN A 1166 -17.27 22.96 -27.58
N GLY A 1167 -18.56 22.65 -27.76
CA GLY A 1167 -19.30 21.74 -26.90
C GLY A 1167 -19.62 22.33 -25.51
N GLY A 1168 -19.83 21.45 -24.53
CA GLY A 1168 -20.12 21.85 -23.15
C GLY A 1168 -21.56 22.31 -22.90
N SER A 1169 -21.85 22.69 -21.65
CA SER A 1169 -23.20 23.02 -21.20
C SER A 1169 -23.25 24.27 -20.31
N PHE A 1170 -24.26 25.12 -20.54
CA PHE A 1170 -24.48 26.36 -19.81
C PHE A 1170 -25.92 26.39 -19.32
N THR A 1171 -26.12 26.21 -18.02
CA THR A 1171 -27.43 26.01 -17.40
C THR A 1171 -27.69 26.95 -16.21
N ASN A 1172 -28.92 27.45 -16.08
CA ASN A 1172 -29.40 28.28 -14.95
C ASN A 1172 -28.66 29.60 -14.64
N ASN A 1173 -27.54 29.89 -15.31
CA ASN A 1173 -26.67 31.05 -15.10
C ASN A 1173 -27.47 32.37 -15.09
N THR A 1174 -27.20 33.24 -14.13
CA THR A 1174 -27.98 34.47 -13.91
C THR A 1174 -27.10 35.70 -13.87
N ALA A 1175 -27.26 36.58 -14.85
CA ALA A 1175 -26.44 37.78 -14.98
C ALA A 1175 -27.26 39.01 -15.35
N ARG A 1176 -26.64 40.19 -15.32
CA ARG A 1176 -27.35 41.44 -15.67
C ARG A 1176 -27.60 41.56 -17.17
N ASP A 1177 -26.61 41.25 -18.00
CA ASP A 1177 -26.55 41.66 -19.41
C ASP A 1177 -25.83 40.59 -20.26
N GLY A 1178 -26.56 39.79 -21.05
CA GLY A 1178 -26.01 38.59 -21.70
C GLY A 1178 -25.91 37.43 -20.71
N GLY A 1179 -26.97 36.64 -20.55
CA GLY A 1179 -27.12 35.68 -19.44
C GLY A 1179 -26.04 34.59 -19.33
N VAL A 1180 -25.23 34.39 -20.37
CA VAL A 1180 -23.97 33.65 -20.31
C VAL A 1180 -22.81 34.51 -20.79
N VAL A 1181 -22.85 35.06 -22.01
CA VAL A 1181 -21.69 35.76 -22.60
C VAL A 1181 -21.94 37.27 -22.72
N TYR A 1182 -21.05 38.09 -22.15
CA TYR A 1182 -20.96 39.52 -22.43
C TYR A 1182 -19.62 39.85 -23.11
N ALA A 1183 -19.68 40.47 -24.29
CA ALA A 1183 -18.48 40.77 -25.06
C ALA A 1183 -18.39 42.26 -25.45
N ASP A 1184 -17.34 42.91 -24.95
CA ASP A 1184 -16.97 44.30 -25.21
C ASP A 1184 -15.78 44.40 -26.16
N PHE A 1185 -16.00 43.99 -27.40
CA PHE A 1185 -14.98 44.06 -28.44
C PHE A 1185 -14.57 45.51 -28.73
N GLY A 1186 -13.28 45.83 -28.53
CA GLY A 1186 -12.69 47.12 -28.91
C GLY A 1186 -12.62 47.36 -30.42
N SER A 1187 -12.91 46.35 -31.24
CA SER A 1187 -12.71 46.34 -32.69
C SER A 1187 -13.90 45.76 -33.47
N SER A 1188 -13.76 45.70 -34.80
CA SER A 1188 -14.68 44.96 -35.69
C SER A 1188 -13.99 43.78 -36.38
N SER A 1189 -12.85 43.31 -35.85
CA SER A 1189 -12.05 42.19 -36.38
C SER A 1189 -12.12 40.94 -35.51
N SER A 1190 -12.28 41.11 -34.20
CA SER A 1190 -12.53 40.03 -33.23
C SER A 1190 -13.80 39.22 -33.53
N ILE A 1191 -13.82 37.96 -33.10
CA ILE A 1191 -14.83 36.93 -33.45
C ILE A 1191 -15.29 36.17 -32.20
N LEU A 1192 -16.57 35.77 -32.15
CA LEU A 1192 -17.10 34.77 -31.21
C LEU A 1192 -17.65 33.56 -31.98
N GLU A 1193 -17.06 32.38 -31.80
CA GLU A 1193 -17.52 31.12 -32.40
C GLU A 1193 -18.07 30.19 -31.31
N VAL A 1194 -19.20 29.55 -31.59
CA VAL A 1194 -19.87 28.63 -30.66
C VAL A 1194 -20.37 27.40 -31.39
N ASP A 1195 -19.60 26.31 -31.36
CA ASP A 1195 -19.99 25.03 -31.91
C ASP A 1195 -20.53 24.07 -30.85
N SER A 1196 -21.55 23.29 -31.20
CA SER A 1196 -22.11 22.16 -30.44
C SER A 1196 -22.60 22.40 -28.99
N ALA A 1197 -22.35 23.57 -28.40
CA ALA A 1197 -22.67 23.91 -27.01
C ALA A 1197 -24.19 23.99 -26.73
N VAL A 1198 -24.57 23.68 -25.48
CA VAL A 1198 -25.99 23.65 -25.03
C VAL A 1198 -26.30 24.77 -24.04
N PHE A 1199 -27.33 25.58 -24.32
CA PHE A 1199 -27.75 26.69 -23.48
C PHE A 1199 -29.20 26.51 -23.00
N THR A 1200 -29.41 26.41 -21.67
CA THR A 1200 -30.74 26.17 -21.07
C THR A 1200 -30.99 27.03 -19.83
N ASN A 1201 -32.13 27.73 -19.81
CA ASN A 1201 -32.64 28.48 -18.65
C ASN A 1201 -31.75 29.65 -18.11
N ASN A 1202 -30.68 30.01 -18.81
CA ASN A 1202 -29.85 31.17 -18.47
C ASN A 1202 -30.66 32.48 -18.56
N THR A 1203 -30.42 33.41 -17.65
CA THR A 1203 -31.27 34.59 -17.42
C THR A 1203 -30.47 35.90 -17.43
N ALA A 1204 -30.89 36.85 -18.28
CA ALA A 1204 -30.44 38.24 -18.25
C ALA A 1204 -31.52 39.19 -17.71
N TRP A 1205 -31.17 40.09 -16.80
CA TRP A 1205 -32.11 41.08 -16.23
C TRP A 1205 -32.36 42.32 -17.11
N SER A 1206 -31.42 42.69 -17.98
CA SER A 1206 -31.37 44.03 -18.61
C SER A 1206 -31.36 44.00 -20.15
N ASN A 1207 -30.34 43.45 -20.84
CA ASN A 1207 -30.34 43.29 -22.31
C ASN A 1207 -29.57 42.03 -22.76
N GLY A 1208 -30.07 41.36 -23.80
CA GLY A 1208 -29.46 40.17 -24.43
C GLY A 1208 -29.66 38.91 -23.59
N ASP A 1209 -30.50 37.99 -24.04
CA ASP A 1209 -30.96 36.85 -23.22
C ASP A 1209 -29.80 35.93 -22.81
N THR A 1210 -29.03 35.44 -23.79
CA THR A 1210 -27.90 34.51 -23.57
C THR A 1210 -26.54 35.15 -23.89
N VAL A 1211 -26.48 35.94 -24.96
CA VAL A 1211 -25.25 36.58 -25.47
C VAL A 1211 -25.50 38.06 -25.67
N ARG A 1212 -24.55 38.93 -25.31
CA ARG A 1212 -24.61 40.36 -25.56
C ARG A 1212 -23.32 40.92 -26.17
N TYR A 1213 -23.46 41.55 -27.33
CA TYR A 1213 -22.44 42.35 -28.01
C TYR A 1213 -22.56 43.84 -27.62
N LYS A 1214 -21.44 44.54 -27.36
CA LYS A 1214 -21.44 46.00 -27.10
C LYS A 1214 -21.12 46.86 -28.33
N TYR A 1215 -20.09 46.48 -29.09
CA TYR A 1215 -19.67 47.13 -30.33
C TYR A 1215 -19.32 46.06 -31.37
N GLY A 1216 -20.03 46.01 -32.51
CA GLY A 1216 -19.78 44.97 -33.50
C GLY A 1216 -20.76 44.92 -34.67
N SER A 1217 -20.60 43.89 -35.50
CA SER A 1217 -21.40 43.59 -36.69
C SER A 1217 -21.84 42.13 -36.62
N SER A 1218 -23.02 41.79 -37.17
CA SER A 1218 -23.53 40.41 -37.23
C SER A 1218 -22.82 39.54 -38.30
N SER A 1219 -21.54 39.80 -38.51
CA SER A 1219 -20.61 39.14 -39.43
C SER A 1219 -19.43 38.51 -38.69
N ASN A 1220 -19.38 38.67 -37.37
CA ASN A 1220 -18.26 38.34 -36.48
C ASN A 1220 -18.67 37.24 -35.48
N TYR A 1221 -19.64 36.41 -35.85
CA TYR A 1221 -20.32 35.49 -34.96
C TYR A 1221 -20.81 34.27 -35.75
N THR A 1222 -20.41 33.09 -35.28
CA THR A 1222 -20.76 31.79 -35.86
C THR A 1222 -21.35 30.93 -34.75
N PHE A 1223 -22.52 30.32 -34.97
CA PHE A 1223 -23.22 29.57 -33.92
C PHE A 1223 -23.98 28.38 -34.51
N THR A 1224 -23.69 27.19 -33.99
CA THR A 1224 -24.22 25.89 -34.45
C THR A 1224 -24.83 25.05 -33.32
N GLY A 1225 -24.65 25.45 -32.05
CA GLY A 1225 -25.17 24.76 -30.86
C GLY A 1225 -26.70 24.78 -30.67
N THR A 1226 -27.16 24.29 -29.51
CA THR A 1226 -28.59 24.10 -29.21
C THR A 1226 -29.08 25.05 -28.10
N GLN A 1227 -30.18 25.78 -28.32
CA GLN A 1227 -30.67 26.82 -27.40
C GLN A 1227 -32.13 26.61 -26.95
N SER A 1228 -32.43 26.89 -25.67
CA SER A 1228 -33.79 27.01 -25.15
C SER A 1228 -33.98 28.25 -24.26
N PHE A 1229 -35.05 29.03 -24.50
CA PHE A 1229 -35.22 30.38 -23.93
C PHE A 1229 -36.38 30.49 -22.91
N THR A 1230 -36.15 31.18 -21.78
CA THR A 1230 -37.13 31.47 -20.72
C THR A 1230 -37.16 32.96 -20.29
N CYS A 1231 -37.15 33.87 -21.27
CA CYS A 1231 -37.18 35.33 -21.09
C CYS A 1231 -38.35 35.82 -20.21
N GLN A 1232 -38.05 36.26 -18.97
CA GLN A 1232 -39.04 36.82 -18.03
C GLN A 1232 -39.37 38.31 -18.26
N SER A 1233 -38.54 39.03 -19.03
CA SER A 1233 -38.65 40.48 -19.23
C SER A 1233 -39.28 40.85 -20.58
N SER A 1234 -40.51 41.35 -20.57
CA SER A 1234 -41.24 41.75 -21.79
C SER A 1234 -40.72 43.06 -22.45
N ALA A 1235 -39.43 43.38 -22.27
CA ALA A 1235 -38.78 44.61 -22.71
C ALA A 1235 -37.31 44.46 -23.14
N GLY A 1236 -36.64 43.35 -22.80
CA GLY A 1236 -35.20 43.12 -23.06
C GLY A 1236 -34.88 42.11 -24.17
N CYS A 1237 -35.74 41.11 -24.38
CA CYS A 1237 -35.67 40.10 -25.45
C CYS A 1237 -35.40 40.73 -26.84
N TYR A 1238 -34.18 40.59 -27.36
CA TYR A 1238 -33.73 41.03 -28.70
C TYR A 1238 -32.53 40.22 -29.21
#